data_AF-A0A6P6D8X6-F1
#
_entry.id   AF-A0A6P6D8X6-F1
#
_cell.length_a   1.000
_cell.length_b   1.000
_cell.length_c   1.000
_cell.angle_alpha   90.00
_cell.angle_beta   90.00
_cell.angle_gamma   90.00
#
_symmetry.space_group_name_H-M   'P 1'
#
loop_
_entity.id
_entity.type
_entity.pdbx_description
1 polymer ?
#
loop_
_entity_poly.entity_id
_entity_poly.type
_entity_poly.pdbx_seq_one_letter_code
_entity_poly.pdbx_strand_id
1 'polypeptide(L)'
;MRCVLCACEAPQWVRRGRGPGRVSCKNIKPECPALVCGQPRQLPGHCCQTCPQGKDGSRAGPPGLGLIAEARASLPPGTERSDVEQPPPSLTFEYPRDPEHRSYSDHSEPGAEERARTEGHSDFLALLTGPRSQAVARARVSLQRSSLRFSISYRQLDRPSRVRFSDATGRILFEHPAAPTQDGLVCGVWRAVPRLSLRLLRAEQVHVALVTPTHPLGEVWGPLIRHRALAAETFSATLTLEGPQQQGAGGIAVLTLSDTEDSLHFLLLFRGLLEPVNAGPAKVPVRLQILHEGQLLRELQANTSAQDPGFAEVLPSLTAQEMDWLVLGELQMALERADGPELRISGHIAARQSCDVLQSVLCGADALVPVHTGAAGSASLTLLGNGSLVYQVQVVGTGSEVVAMTLETKPQRRNQRTVLCHLAALQPGGHMVVGTCSGLGARGAHMLLQNELFLNVGTKDFLDGELRGHVATLPYSGHSARHDTLPVPLAGALVLPPVQSQAAGHAWLSLDTHCHLHYEVLLAGLGGSEQGTVTAHLLGPPGIPGPRRLLKGFYGPEAQGVVKDLEPELLRHLAQGTASLLITTKGSPRGELRGQVHISNQCEVGAQRLTVADTEGMRNPGALDVAARPGVPAAPVPEASVPAKPGGSGRLRDPNTCFFEGQQRPHGARWAPNYDPLCSLCTCQRRTVICDPVVCPPSSCPHPVQAPDQCCPVCPEKQDTRDRPGLPRSRDPGEVAFGLGYCAVGLTLKP
;
A
#
# COMPACT_ATOMS: atom_id res chain seq x y z
N MET A 1 -14.91 29.63 29.96
CA MET A 1 -15.82 28.52 29.61
C MET A 1 -14.99 27.36 29.06
N ARG A 2 -15.08 26.16 29.63
CA ARG A 2 -14.34 24.98 29.13
C ARG A 2 -15.19 24.31 28.05
N CYS A 3 -14.72 24.35 26.80
CA CYS A 3 -15.35 23.73 25.64
C CYS A 3 -15.15 22.21 25.65
N VAL A 4 -15.81 21.51 26.57
CA VAL A 4 -15.67 20.06 26.69
C VAL A 4 -17.02 19.40 26.58
N LEU A 5 -17.10 18.38 25.74
CA LEU A 5 -18.26 17.51 25.59
C LEU A 5 -17.93 16.17 26.24
N CYS A 6 -18.70 15.81 27.26
CA CYS A 6 -18.50 14.61 28.06
C CYS A 6 -19.60 13.60 27.77
N ALA A 7 -19.20 12.35 27.53
CA ALA A 7 -20.11 11.23 27.36
C ALA A 7 -19.81 10.14 28.40
N CYS A 8 -20.84 9.46 28.90
CA CYS A 8 -20.68 8.29 29.75
C CYS A 8 -20.47 7.05 28.88
N GLU A 9 -19.32 6.40 29.01
CA GLU A 9 -19.03 5.13 28.37
C GLU A 9 -19.63 3.99 29.20
N ALA A 10 -20.31 3.04 28.53
CA ALA A 10 -20.88 1.87 29.17
C ALA A 10 -19.78 0.96 29.75
N PRO A 11 -19.99 0.34 30.92
CA PRO A 11 -18.96 -0.48 31.54
C PRO A 11 -18.66 -1.73 30.70
N GLN A 12 -17.38 -1.93 30.40
CA GLN A 12 -16.90 -3.16 29.77
C GLN A 12 -17.15 -4.36 30.70
N TRP A 13 -17.71 -5.43 30.16
CA TRP A 13 -17.96 -6.66 30.91
C TRP A 13 -16.66 -7.35 31.29
N VAL A 14 -16.28 -7.27 32.56
CA VAL A 14 -15.27 -8.15 33.16
C VAL A 14 -16.00 -9.29 33.87
N ARG A 15 -15.45 -10.52 33.80
CA ARG A 15 -16.04 -11.77 34.33
C ARG A 15 -16.17 -11.84 35.88
N ARG A 16 -16.58 -10.75 36.55
CA ARG A 16 -17.15 -10.70 37.91
C ARG A 16 -17.58 -9.25 38.23
N GLY A 17 -18.87 -8.94 38.05
CA GLY A 17 -19.54 -7.75 38.57
C GLY A 17 -19.54 -6.49 37.67
N ARG A 18 -20.70 -5.82 37.54
CA ARG A 18 -20.83 -4.51 36.86
C ARG A 18 -20.12 -3.42 37.68
N GLY A 19 -19.05 -2.85 37.14
CA GLY A 19 -18.45 -1.61 37.65
C GLY A 19 -19.21 -0.35 37.19
N PRO A 20 -19.02 0.81 37.85
CA PRO A 20 -19.67 2.07 37.46
C PRO A 20 -19.13 2.60 36.12
N GLY A 21 -20.01 3.18 35.30
CA GLY A 21 -19.67 3.74 33.99
C GLY A 21 -18.66 4.90 34.08
N ARG A 22 -17.76 4.99 33.09
CA ARG A 22 -16.67 5.98 33.06
C ARG A 22 -17.10 7.18 32.23
N VAL A 23 -16.92 8.40 32.74
CA VAL A 23 -17.19 9.63 31.97
C VAL A 23 -15.94 10.03 31.19
N SER A 24 -16.06 10.14 29.88
CA SER A 24 -15.00 10.53 28.94
C SER A 24 -15.33 11.89 28.33
N CYS A 25 -14.43 12.86 28.49
CA CYS A 25 -14.63 14.24 28.04
C CYS A 25 -13.62 14.61 26.94
N LYS A 26 -14.10 15.21 25.85
CA LYS A 26 -13.26 15.68 24.74
C LYS A 26 -13.44 17.17 24.52
N ASN A 27 -12.37 17.85 24.10
CA ASN A 27 -12.39 19.28 23.79
C ASN A 27 -12.96 19.51 22.38
N ILE A 28 -14.06 20.24 22.28
CA ILE A 28 -14.79 20.46 21.01
C ILE A 28 -14.43 21.78 20.31
N LYS A 29 -13.50 22.57 20.86
CA LYS A 29 -13.04 23.82 20.23
C LYS A 29 -12.46 23.66 18.81
N PRO A 30 -11.76 22.56 18.44
CA PRO A 30 -11.25 22.35 17.08
C PRO A 30 -12.35 22.04 16.05
N GLU A 31 -13.54 21.65 16.49
CA GLU A 31 -14.66 21.25 15.64
C GLU A 31 -15.56 22.44 15.23
N CYS A 32 -15.19 23.67 15.65
CA CYS A 32 -15.92 24.87 15.28
C CYS A 32 -15.73 25.22 13.79
N PRO A 33 -16.80 25.56 13.07
CA PRO A 33 -16.73 25.92 11.65
C PRO A 33 -15.90 27.19 11.43
N ALA A 34 -15.15 27.25 10.31
CA ALA A 34 -14.37 28.42 9.95
C ALA A 34 -15.29 29.57 9.52
N LEU A 35 -15.17 30.73 10.17
CA LEU A 35 -15.99 31.92 9.89
C LEU A 35 -15.27 32.91 8.99
N VAL A 36 -16.00 33.49 8.03
CA VAL A 36 -15.50 34.51 7.10
C VAL A 36 -16.14 35.86 7.46
N CYS A 37 -15.77 36.45 8.60
CA CYS A 37 -16.19 37.81 8.97
C CYS A 37 -15.05 38.58 9.67
N GLY A 38 -15.04 39.91 9.54
CA GLY A 38 -13.93 40.75 10.00
C GLY A 38 -13.75 40.80 11.52
N GLN A 39 -14.80 40.54 12.31
CA GLN A 39 -14.73 40.49 13.79
C GLN A 39 -15.71 39.47 14.39
N PRO A 40 -15.36 38.18 14.46
CA PRO A 40 -16.16 37.16 15.15
C PRO A 40 -16.13 37.39 16.67
N ARG A 41 -17.28 37.22 17.34
CA ARG A 41 -17.42 37.39 18.80
C ARG A 41 -17.88 36.09 19.45
N GLN A 42 -17.33 35.76 20.62
CA GLN A 42 -17.76 34.60 21.40
C GLN A 42 -18.85 35.03 22.39
N LEU A 43 -20.06 34.48 22.23
CA LEU A 43 -21.16 34.74 23.17
C LEU A 43 -20.94 33.99 24.50
N PRO A 44 -21.34 34.56 25.66
CA PRO A 44 -21.28 33.86 26.94
C PRO A 44 -22.13 32.59 26.87
N GLY A 45 -21.59 31.44 27.29
CA GLY A 45 -22.30 30.15 27.19
C GLY A 45 -21.91 29.30 25.98
N HIS A 46 -21.38 29.91 24.92
CA HIS A 46 -21.15 29.22 23.64
C HIS A 46 -19.67 28.91 23.40
N CYS A 47 -19.40 27.72 22.86
CA CYS A 47 -18.04 27.29 22.59
C CYS A 47 -17.45 27.91 21.31
N CYS A 48 -18.23 27.95 20.23
CA CYS A 48 -17.80 28.50 18.95
C CYS A 48 -18.11 30.00 18.86
N GLN A 49 -17.25 30.75 18.15
CA GLN A 49 -17.49 32.15 17.87
C GLN A 49 -18.63 32.28 16.83
N THR A 50 -19.30 33.42 16.80
CA THR A 50 -20.34 33.73 15.83
C THR A 50 -20.15 35.15 15.28
N CYS A 51 -20.58 35.37 14.04
CA CYS A 51 -20.57 36.71 13.46
C CYS A 51 -21.84 37.46 13.91
N PRO A 52 -21.73 38.68 14.48
CA PRO A 52 -22.90 39.45 14.89
C PRO A 52 -23.71 39.90 13.66
N GLN A 53 -25.02 39.59 13.62
CA GLN A 53 -25.94 40.08 12.59
C GLN A 53 -26.26 41.57 12.84
N GLY A 54 -25.85 42.44 11.93
CA GLY A 54 -26.28 43.84 11.92
C GLY A 54 -27.70 43.97 11.36
N LYS A 55 -28.63 44.51 12.16
CA LYS A 55 -29.95 44.95 11.68
C LYS A 55 -29.86 46.42 11.26
N ASP A 56 -30.14 46.71 10.00
CA ASP A 56 -30.85 47.94 9.63
C ASP A 56 -32.34 47.60 9.56
N GLY A 57 -33.16 48.38 10.28
CA GLY A 57 -34.58 48.13 10.57
C GLY A 57 -35.52 48.35 9.37
N SER A 58 -36.61 47.61 9.25
CA SER A 58 -38.00 47.98 9.65
C SER A 58 -38.92 46.96 8.95
N ARG A 59 -40.08 46.46 9.39
CA ARG A 59 -41.02 46.74 10.48
C ARG A 59 -41.94 45.51 10.60
N ALA A 60 -42.30 45.18 11.85
CA ALA A 60 -43.55 44.59 12.34
C ALA A 60 -44.09 43.25 11.77
N GLY A 61 -44.09 42.25 12.67
CA GLY A 61 -45.15 41.25 12.76
C GLY A 61 -45.11 40.56 14.13
N PRO A 62 -46.23 40.44 14.85
CA PRO A 62 -46.35 39.44 15.91
C PRO A 62 -47.65 38.60 15.71
N PRO A 63 -47.92 37.58 16.52
CA PRO A 63 -47.21 36.29 16.49
C PRO A 63 -48.15 35.06 16.63
N GLY A 64 -47.62 33.87 16.33
CA GLY A 64 -47.74 32.71 17.23
C GLY A 64 -48.83 31.64 16.99
N LEU A 65 -48.35 30.39 17.12
CA LEU A 65 -49.03 29.15 17.57
C LEU A 65 -50.03 28.51 16.58
N GLY A 66 -50.02 27.22 16.27
CA GLY A 66 -49.30 26.04 16.75
C GLY A 66 -50.11 24.79 16.37
N LEU A 67 -49.45 23.62 16.22
CA LEU A 67 -50.02 22.25 16.18
C LEU A 67 -50.94 21.95 14.94
N ILE A 68 -51.10 20.79 14.29
CA ILE A 68 -51.10 19.34 14.59
C ILE A 68 -50.93 18.56 13.24
N ALA A 69 -50.32 17.37 13.32
CA ALA A 69 -50.42 16.10 12.56
C ALA A 69 -51.00 15.90 11.13
N GLU A 70 -50.38 14.90 10.48
CA GLU A 70 -50.94 13.76 9.70
C GLU A 70 -51.42 13.87 8.22
N ALA A 71 -50.94 12.86 7.46
CA ALA A 71 -51.58 12.07 6.39
C ALA A 71 -51.64 12.54 4.91
N ARG A 72 -50.97 11.72 4.07
CA ARG A 72 -51.37 11.10 2.77
C ARG A 72 -52.21 11.89 1.74
N ALA A 73 -51.62 11.97 0.52
CA ALA A 73 -52.14 11.47 -0.78
C ALA A 73 -52.24 12.49 -1.96
N SER A 74 -51.67 12.06 -3.12
CA SER A 74 -52.12 12.26 -4.52
C SER A 74 -51.91 13.58 -5.31
N LEU A 75 -50.94 13.53 -6.27
CA LEU A 75 -50.83 14.04 -7.69
C LEU A 75 -51.91 14.98 -8.32
N PRO A 76 -51.70 15.60 -9.53
CA PRO A 76 -50.66 16.46 -10.16
C PRO A 76 -51.36 17.70 -10.86
N PRO A 77 -50.99 18.30 -12.05
CA PRO A 77 -49.73 18.60 -12.77
C PRO A 77 -49.56 20.11 -13.21
N GLY A 78 -48.43 20.43 -13.90
CA GLY A 78 -48.27 21.58 -14.83
C GLY A 78 -47.58 22.84 -14.24
N THR A 79 -46.76 23.65 -14.92
CA THR A 79 -46.06 23.67 -16.23
C THR A 79 -45.15 24.92 -16.21
N GLU A 80 -43.95 24.84 -16.79
CA GLU A 80 -43.11 25.94 -17.34
C GLU A 80 -42.55 27.04 -16.37
N ARG A 81 -41.35 27.63 -16.50
CA ARG A 81 -40.12 27.50 -17.34
C ARG A 81 -39.12 28.58 -16.85
N SER A 82 -37.81 28.32 -16.96
CA SER A 82 -36.64 29.24 -17.14
C SER A 82 -36.41 30.40 -16.13
N ASP A 83 -35.21 30.82 -15.74
CA ASP A 83 -33.80 30.45 -15.96
C ASP A 83 -32.99 31.27 -14.92
N VAL A 84 -31.78 30.82 -14.53
CA VAL A 84 -30.55 31.63 -14.34
C VAL A 84 -29.42 30.70 -13.85
N GLU A 85 -28.31 30.77 -14.57
CA GLU A 85 -27.11 29.92 -14.56
C GLU A 85 -26.37 29.75 -13.22
N GLN A 86 -25.87 28.53 -12.99
CA GLN A 86 -24.74 28.22 -12.09
C GLN A 86 -23.65 27.42 -12.83
N PRO A 87 -22.36 27.52 -12.43
CA PRO A 87 -21.23 26.86 -13.10
C PRO A 87 -21.21 25.33 -12.86
N PRO A 88 -20.47 24.54 -13.67
CA PRO A 88 -20.62 23.08 -13.67
C PRO A 88 -20.04 22.43 -12.39
N PRO A 89 -20.70 21.39 -11.85
CA PRO A 89 -20.16 20.62 -10.75
C PRO A 89 -19.09 19.64 -11.25
N SER A 90 -17.91 19.70 -10.64
CA SER A 90 -16.93 18.62 -10.67
C SER A 90 -17.58 17.31 -10.23
N LEU A 91 -17.55 16.28 -11.08
CA LEU A 91 -18.06 14.94 -10.80
C LEU A 91 -17.38 14.35 -9.55
N THR A 92 -18.00 14.57 -8.40
CA THR A 92 -17.69 13.89 -7.15
C THR A 92 -18.92 13.06 -6.82
N PHE A 93 -18.99 11.86 -7.40
CA PHE A 93 -20.03 10.89 -7.03
C PHE A 93 -19.66 10.30 -5.66
N GLU A 94 -20.53 10.48 -4.68
CA GLU A 94 -20.39 9.96 -3.33
C GLU A 94 -21.43 8.84 -3.16
N TYR A 95 -20.95 7.62 -2.87
CA TYR A 95 -21.78 6.44 -2.69
C TYR A 95 -22.78 6.63 -1.53
N PRO A 96 -24.09 6.40 -1.73
CA PRO A 96 -25.03 6.23 -0.62
C PRO A 96 -24.73 4.90 0.08
N ARG A 97 -24.31 4.96 1.36
CA ARG A 97 -24.23 3.77 2.23
C ARG A 97 -25.57 3.57 2.94
N ASP A 98 -26.10 2.35 2.87
CA ASP A 98 -27.29 1.95 3.61
C ASP A 98 -27.00 1.89 5.13
N PRO A 99 -27.85 2.46 6.02
CA PRO A 99 -27.53 2.60 7.45
C PRO A 99 -27.56 1.31 8.29
N GLU A 100 -27.97 0.17 7.75
CA GLU A 100 -28.38 -0.99 8.55
C GLU A 100 -27.30 -2.07 8.81
N HIS A 101 -26.05 -1.83 8.39
CA HIS A 101 -24.91 -2.70 8.75
C HIS A 101 -23.87 -2.01 9.64
N ARG A 102 -24.34 -1.43 10.75
CA ARG A 102 -23.54 -1.35 11.99
C ARG A 102 -23.73 -2.62 12.80
N SER A 103 -23.03 -3.68 12.42
CA SER A 103 -23.04 -4.94 13.15
C SER A 103 -21.59 -5.30 13.53
N TYR A 104 -21.23 -4.88 14.75
CA TYR A 104 -20.07 -5.32 15.56
C TYR A 104 -18.82 -5.71 14.77
N SER A 105 -18.11 -4.69 14.29
CA SER A 105 -16.67 -4.76 14.04
C SER A 105 -15.99 -4.88 15.40
N ASP A 106 -15.37 -6.03 15.68
CA ASP A 106 -14.34 -6.06 16.71
C ASP A 106 -13.18 -5.17 16.23
N HIS A 107 -12.65 -4.34 17.13
CA HIS A 107 -11.64 -3.32 16.82
C HIS A 107 -10.28 -3.96 16.54
N SER A 108 -10.11 -4.53 15.35
CA SER A 108 -8.79 -4.88 14.80
C SER A 108 -8.95 -5.23 13.32
N GLU A 109 -8.61 -4.27 12.46
CA GLU A 109 -8.47 -4.32 10.99
C GLU A 109 -9.51 -3.51 10.19
N PRO A 110 -9.11 -2.32 9.66
CA PRO A 110 -9.93 -1.55 8.73
C PRO A 110 -10.07 -2.29 7.38
N GLY A 111 -11.27 -2.29 6.81
CA GLY A 111 -11.54 -2.79 5.44
C GLY A 111 -10.81 -1.98 4.37
N ALA A 112 -10.81 -2.46 3.11
CA ALA A 112 -10.08 -1.85 1.99
C ALA A 112 -10.35 -0.34 1.81
N GLU A 113 -11.60 0.10 2.02
CA GLU A 113 -11.98 1.52 1.97
C GLU A 113 -11.49 2.35 3.17
N GLU A 114 -11.41 1.73 4.35
CA GLU A 114 -10.97 2.38 5.59
C GLU A 114 -9.42 2.50 5.60
N ARG A 115 -8.71 1.51 5.02
CA ARG A 115 -7.26 1.57 4.70
C ARG A 115 -6.92 2.65 3.67
N ALA A 116 -7.76 2.83 2.64
CA ALA A 116 -7.59 3.90 1.64
C ALA A 116 -7.69 5.31 2.27
N ARG A 117 -8.55 5.49 3.29
CA ARG A 117 -8.70 6.76 4.02
C ARG A 117 -7.61 7.02 5.06
N THR A 118 -7.01 5.98 5.65
CA THR A 118 -5.96 6.13 6.68
C THR A 118 -4.54 6.24 6.12
N GLU A 119 -4.24 5.69 4.92
CA GLU A 119 -2.86 5.65 4.39
C GLU A 119 -2.53 6.64 3.25
N GLY A 120 -3.47 7.49 2.82
CA GLY A 120 -3.18 8.50 1.78
C GLY A 120 -2.93 7.91 0.38
N HIS A 121 -3.51 6.74 0.10
CA HIS A 121 -3.46 6.09 -1.21
C HIS A 121 -4.28 6.86 -2.25
N SER A 122 -3.78 6.95 -3.48
CA SER A 122 -4.53 7.52 -4.60
C SER A 122 -4.26 6.72 -5.87
N ASP A 123 -5.33 6.24 -6.49
CA ASP A 123 -5.29 5.48 -7.73
C ASP A 123 -5.68 6.34 -8.93
N PHE A 124 -4.96 6.13 -10.01
CA PHE A 124 -5.10 6.82 -11.29
C PHE A 124 -5.20 5.80 -12.43
N LEU A 125 -5.92 6.18 -13.47
CA LEU A 125 -6.12 5.40 -14.69
C LEU A 125 -5.79 6.27 -15.90
N ALA A 126 -5.20 5.67 -16.93
CA ALA A 126 -5.08 6.30 -18.23
C ALA A 126 -5.43 5.31 -19.35
N LEU A 127 -6.24 5.79 -20.29
CA LEU A 127 -6.41 5.21 -21.62
C LEU A 127 -5.32 5.80 -22.53
N LEU A 128 -4.47 4.95 -23.07
CA LEU A 128 -3.39 5.34 -23.98
C LEU A 128 -3.77 4.90 -25.40
N THR A 129 -3.91 5.88 -26.29
CA THR A 129 -4.11 5.65 -27.72
C THR A 129 -3.16 6.56 -28.51
N GLY A 130 -2.96 6.27 -29.80
CA GLY A 130 -2.07 7.04 -30.67
C GLY A 130 -2.74 7.33 -32.01
N PRO A 131 -2.73 8.57 -32.53
CA PRO A 131 -3.48 8.93 -33.75
C PRO A 131 -3.05 8.18 -35.01
N ARG A 132 -1.86 7.54 -34.98
CA ARG A 132 -1.31 6.76 -36.10
C ARG A 132 -1.02 5.30 -35.72
N SER A 133 -1.58 4.84 -34.60
CA SER A 133 -1.38 3.48 -34.10
C SER A 133 -2.74 2.83 -33.80
N GLN A 134 -2.81 1.52 -34.02
CA GLN A 134 -3.93 0.69 -33.57
C GLN A 134 -3.73 0.21 -32.12
N ALA A 135 -2.57 0.50 -31.55
CA ALA A 135 -2.26 0.12 -30.19
C ALA A 135 -3.18 0.83 -29.19
N VAL A 136 -3.65 0.03 -28.24
CA VAL A 136 -4.39 0.52 -27.08
C VAL A 136 -3.69 0.00 -25.85
N ALA A 137 -3.41 0.90 -24.92
CA ALA A 137 -2.83 0.52 -23.65
C ALA A 137 -3.59 1.12 -22.48
N ARG A 138 -3.57 0.39 -21.37
CA ARG A 138 -4.23 0.72 -20.13
C ARG A 138 -3.19 0.87 -19.06
N ALA A 139 -3.05 2.07 -18.49
CA ALA A 139 -2.15 2.31 -17.37
C ALA A 139 -2.93 2.46 -16.07
N ARG A 140 -2.62 1.62 -15.09
CA ARG A 140 -3.06 1.77 -13.69
C ARG A 140 -1.87 2.27 -12.87
N VAL A 141 -2.07 3.34 -12.12
CA VAL A 141 -1.02 3.96 -11.32
C VAL A 141 -1.50 4.20 -9.90
N SER A 142 -0.77 3.72 -8.90
CA SER A 142 -1.07 3.91 -7.48
C SER A 142 0.01 4.75 -6.79
N LEU A 143 -0.42 5.76 -6.05
CA LEU A 143 0.45 6.61 -5.23
C LEU A 143 0.36 6.18 -3.77
N GLN A 144 1.49 5.72 -3.21
CA GLN A 144 1.62 5.38 -1.80
C GLN A 144 2.95 5.91 -1.25
N ARG A 145 2.91 6.61 -0.11
CA ARG A 145 4.11 7.10 0.61
C ARG A 145 5.14 7.79 -0.32
N SER A 146 4.68 8.67 -1.23
CA SER A 146 5.49 9.40 -2.24
C SER A 146 6.18 8.55 -3.31
N SER A 147 5.79 7.29 -3.47
CA SER A 147 6.21 6.43 -4.58
C SER A 147 5.02 6.13 -5.46
N LEU A 148 5.18 6.33 -6.78
CA LEU A 148 4.20 5.92 -7.78
C LEU A 148 4.56 4.52 -8.28
N ARG A 149 3.59 3.62 -8.25
CA ARG A 149 3.69 2.29 -8.85
C ARG A 149 2.77 2.24 -10.04
N PHE A 150 3.21 1.64 -11.13
CA PHE A 150 2.40 1.54 -12.33
C PHE A 150 2.44 0.13 -12.91
N SER A 151 1.29 -0.28 -13.42
CA SER A 151 1.08 -1.49 -14.21
C SER A 151 0.42 -1.05 -15.51
N ILE A 152 1.05 -1.35 -16.65
CA ILE A 152 0.54 -0.95 -17.98
C ILE A 152 0.37 -2.20 -18.83
N SER A 153 -0.87 -2.53 -19.15
CA SER A 153 -1.18 -3.58 -20.14
C SER A 153 -1.40 -2.94 -21.51
N TYR A 154 -1.00 -3.63 -22.57
CA TYR A 154 -1.14 -3.12 -23.93
C TYR A 154 -1.57 -4.21 -24.91
N ARG A 155 -2.23 -3.78 -25.99
CA ARG A 155 -2.66 -4.64 -27.10
C ARG A 155 -2.26 -3.98 -28.42
N GLN A 156 -1.92 -4.79 -29.41
CA GLN A 156 -1.53 -4.36 -30.77
C GLN A 156 -0.39 -3.33 -30.80
N LEU A 157 0.54 -3.40 -29.83
CA LEU A 157 1.73 -2.55 -29.75
C LEU A 157 2.99 -3.41 -29.86
N ASP A 158 3.97 -2.94 -30.61
CA ASP A 158 5.32 -3.52 -30.61
C ASP A 158 5.95 -3.42 -29.20
N ARG A 159 6.97 -4.25 -28.95
CA ARG A 159 7.62 -4.32 -27.62
C ARG A 159 8.08 -2.92 -27.17
N PRO A 160 7.48 -2.36 -26.09
CA PRO A 160 7.85 -1.02 -25.63
C PRO A 160 9.27 -1.04 -25.08
N SER A 161 10.00 0.05 -25.33
CA SER A 161 11.37 0.27 -24.83
C SER A 161 11.38 1.08 -23.53
N ARG A 162 10.47 2.05 -23.38
CA ARG A 162 10.37 2.92 -22.20
C ARG A 162 8.93 3.31 -21.90
N VAL A 163 8.66 3.55 -20.63
CA VAL A 163 7.50 4.28 -20.12
C VAL A 163 7.93 5.70 -19.78
N ARG A 164 7.22 6.70 -20.29
CA ARG A 164 7.51 8.12 -20.08
C ARG A 164 6.36 8.79 -19.35
N PHE A 165 6.66 9.51 -18.28
CA PHE A 165 5.73 10.41 -17.60
C PHE A 165 6.10 11.85 -17.97
N SER A 166 5.13 12.62 -18.46
CA SER A 166 5.31 14.02 -18.83
C SER A 166 4.25 14.92 -18.22
N ASP A 167 4.50 16.22 -18.17
CA ASP A 167 3.46 17.20 -17.85
C ASP A 167 2.61 17.53 -19.10
N ALA A 168 1.62 18.41 -18.94
CA ALA A 168 0.75 18.88 -20.02
C ALA A 168 1.49 19.65 -21.13
N THR A 169 2.72 20.12 -20.88
CA THR A 169 3.56 20.80 -21.90
C THR A 169 4.45 19.83 -22.67
N GLY A 170 4.43 18.54 -22.32
CA GLY A 170 5.29 17.51 -22.90
C GLY A 170 6.69 17.44 -22.26
N ARG A 171 6.95 18.18 -21.19
CA ARG A 171 8.21 18.07 -20.46
C ARG A 171 8.27 16.75 -19.72
N ILE A 172 9.36 16.02 -19.91
CA ILE A 172 9.60 14.73 -19.27
C ILE A 172 9.82 14.94 -17.77
N LEU A 173 9.01 14.25 -16.96
CA LEU A 173 9.12 14.22 -15.51
C LEU A 173 9.87 12.97 -15.03
N PHE A 174 9.68 11.84 -15.71
CA PHE A 174 10.29 10.55 -15.39
C PHE A 174 10.29 9.62 -16.60
N GLU A 175 11.33 8.79 -16.74
CA GLU A 175 11.38 7.68 -17.70
C GLU A 175 11.78 6.38 -16.98
N HIS A 176 11.20 5.27 -17.41
CA HIS A 176 11.49 3.93 -16.92
C HIS A 176 11.73 2.98 -18.10
N PRO A 177 12.75 2.11 -18.07
CA PRO A 177 12.90 1.07 -19.08
C PRO A 177 11.69 0.13 -19.03
N ALA A 178 11.07 -0.12 -20.17
CA ALA A 178 9.99 -1.08 -20.27
C ALA A 178 10.59 -2.46 -20.53
N ALA A 179 10.62 -3.31 -19.51
CA ALA A 179 10.89 -4.74 -19.67
C ALA A 179 9.54 -5.47 -19.61
N PRO A 180 8.84 -5.66 -20.74
CA PRO A 180 7.53 -6.30 -20.71
C PRO A 180 7.67 -7.76 -20.27
N THR A 181 6.72 -8.19 -19.44
CA THR A 181 6.56 -9.60 -19.04
C THR A 181 6.02 -10.42 -20.21
N GLN A 182 6.00 -11.75 -20.06
CA GLN A 182 5.48 -12.66 -21.09
C GLN A 182 4.02 -12.38 -21.47
N ASP A 183 3.24 -11.75 -20.57
CA ASP A 183 1.82 -11.44 -20.76
C ASP A 183 1.54 -10.04 -21.35
N GLY A 184 2.56 -9.31 -21.79
CA GLY A 184 2.38 -7.95 -22.34
C GLY A 184 2.04 -6.90 -21.26
N LEU A 185 2.53 -7.10 -20.04
CA LEU A 185 2.42 -6.16 -18.93
C LEU A 185 3.76 -5.45 -18.70
N VAL A 186 3.73 -4.13 -18.51
CA VAL A 186 4.90 -3.34 -18.12
C VAL A 186 4.71 -2.84 -16.70
N CYS A 187 5.65 -3.20 -15.84
CA CYS A 187 5.65 -2.87 -14.42
C CYS A 187 6.73 -1.85 -14.11
N GLY A 188 6.50 -0.96 -13.16
CA GLY A 188 7.57 -0.08 -12.69
C GLY A 188 7.21 0.75 -11.47
N VAL A 189 8.25 1.37 -10.89
CA VAL A 189 8.14 2.19 -9.69
C VAL A 189 8.95 3.47 -9.86
N TRP A 190 8.29 4.62 -9.65
CA TRP A 190 8.94 5.91 -9.49
C TRP A 190 9.01 6.24 -8.00
N ARG A 191 10.18 6.02 -7.41
CA ARG A 191 10.44 6.30 -5.99
C ARG A 191 10.75 7.77 -5.76
N ALA A 192 10.39 8.28 -4.58
CA ALA A 192 10.68 9.65 -4.13
C ALA A 192 10.22 10.71 -5.14
N VAL A 193 8.94 10.64 -5.52
CA VAL A 193 8.33 11.53 -6.50
C VAL A 193 8.45 13.00 -6.05
N PRO A 194 9.01 13.90 -6.89
CA PRO A 194 9.18 15.29 -6.52
C PRO A 194 7.85 15.98 -6.16
N ARG A 195 7.89 16.92 -5.20
CA ARG A 195 6.70 17.66 -4.75
C ARG A 195 5.96 18.38 -5.88
N LEU A 196 6.68 18.84 -6.90
CA LEU A 196 6.08 19.46 -8.09
C LEU A 196 5.25 18.44 -8.88
N SER A 197 5.80 17.27 -9.16
CA SER A 197 5.11 16.17 -9.84
C SER A 197 3.88 15.69 -9.05
N LEU A 198 3.96 15.64 -7.70
CA LEU A 198 2.80 15.36 -6.85
C LEU A 198 1.70 16.42 -6.89
N ARG A 199 2.01 17.68 -7.24
CA ARG A 199 1.00 18.72 -7.48
C ARG A 199 0.36 18.55 -8.86
N LEU A 200 1.16 18.26 -9.89
CA LEU A 200 0.67 17.99 -11.24
C LEU A 200 -0.26 16.76 -11.28
N LEU A 201 0.09 15.69 -10.55
CA LEU A 201 -0.75 14.49 -10.44
C LEU A 201 -2.11 14.79 -9.79
N ARG A 202 -2.12 15.57 -8.70
CA ARG A 202 -3.38 15.98 -8.04
C ARG A 202 -4.24 16.90 -8.90
N ALA A 203 -3.64 17.60 -9.86
CA ALA A 203 -4.32 18.45 -10.82
C ALA A 203 -4.58 17.74 -12.16
N GLU A 204 -4.35 16.43 -12.26
CA GLU A 204 -4.57 15.61 -13.45
C GLU A 204 -3.82 16.11 -14.71
N GLN A 205 -2.65 16.73 -14.50
CA GLN A 205 -1.81 17.31 -15.55
C GLN A 205 -0.62 16.43 -15.96
N VAL A 206 -0.60 15.18 -15.50
CA VAL A 206 0.46 14.22 -15.86
C VAL A 206 -0.06 13.27 -16.93
N HIS A 207 0.76 13.07 -17.96
CA HIS A 207 0.51 12.16 -19.05
C HIS A 207 1.49 10.98 -18.97
N VAL A 208 1.03 9.82 -19.42
CA VAL A 208 1.85 8.61 -19.57
C VAL A 208 1.92 8.26 -21.05
N ALA A 209 3.09 7.84 -21.50
CA ALA A 209 3.31 7.37 -22.87
C ALA A 209 4.15 6.10 -22.89
N LEU A 210 3.83 5.19 -23.83
CA LEU A 210 4.67 4.05 -24.17
C LEU A 210 5.52 4.39 -25.40
N VAL A 211 6.83 4.22 -25.27
CA VAL A 211 7.81 4.56 -26.29
C VAL A 211 8.34 3.28 -26.93
N THR A 212 8.14 3.13 -28.24
CA THR A 212 8.68 2.02 -29.03
C THR A 212 9.94 2.48 -29.79
N PRO A 213 10.79 1.54 -30.28
CA PRO A 213 11.96 1.90 -31.08
C PRO A 213 11.61 2.70 -32.35
N THR A 214 10.43 2.44 -32.93
CA THR A 214 9.89 3.11 -34.11
C THR A 214 9.32 4.50 -33.79
N HIS A 215 8.83 4.73 -32.57
CA HIS A 215 8.21 5.98 -32.14
C HIS A 215 8.87 6.56 -30.88
N PRO A 216 10.01 7.30 -31.01
CA PRO A 216 10.79 7.79 -29.86
C PRO A 216 10.08 8.89 -29.04
N LEU A 217 9.07 9.54 -29.61
CA LEU A 217 8.23 10.53 -28.93
C LEU A 217 7.11 9.88 -28.09
N GLY A 218 6.87 8.58 -28.25
CA GLY A 218 5.74 7.86 -27.68
C GLY A 218 4.74 7.48 -28.78
N GLU A 219 4.40 6.20 -28.87
CA GLU A 219 3.44 5.69 -29.86
C GLU A 219 1.99 5.89 -29.38
N VAL A 220 1.74 5.52 -28.11
CA VAL A 220 0.45 5.67 -27.44
C VAL A 220 0.62 6.46 -26.16
N TRP A 221 -0.32 7.36 -25.86
CA TRP A 221 -0.25 8.25 -24.71
C TRP A 221 -1.63 8.70 -24.21
N GLY A 222 -1.69 9.18 -22.97
CA GLY A 222 -2.93 9.65 -22.36
C GLY A 222 -2.73 10.30 -20.98
N PRO A 223 -3.71 11.11 -20.52
CA PRO A 223 -3.67 11.74 -19.20
C PRO A 223 -3.98 10.74 -18.08
N LEU A 224 -3.37 10.94 -16.91
CA LEU A 224 -3.73 10.24 -15.69
C LEU A 224 -4.92 10.91 -15.01
N ILE A 225 -6.01 10.17 -14.92
CA ILE A 225 -7.26 10.60 -14.32
C ILE A 225 -7.42 9.87 -12.99
N ARG A 226 -7.83 10.59 -11.94
CA ARG A 226 -8.08 9.98 -10.64
C ARG A 226 -9.45 9.31 -10.65
N HIS A 227 -9.53 8.03 -10.28
CA HIS A 227 -10.81 7.34 -10.21
C HIS A 227 -10.92 6.44 -8.98
N ARG A 228 -12.00 6.60 -8.20
CA ARG A 228 -12.19 5.87 -6.93
C ARG A 228 -12.52 4.38 -7.14
N ALA A 229 -13.24 4.04 -8.22
CA ALA A 229 -13.63 2.65 -8.49
C ALA A 229 -12.45 1.70 -8.79
N LEU A 230 -11.24 2.22 -8.97
CA LEU A 230 -10.05 1.38 -9.21
C LEU A 230 -9.69 0.51 -8.01
N ALA A 231 -9.98 0.96 -6.79
CA ALA A 231 -9.69 0.19 -5.58
C ALA A 231 -10.42 -1.17 -5.59
N ALA A 232 -11.70 -1.17 -6.01
CA ALA A 232 -12.57 -2.35 -6.06
C ALA A 232 -12.53 -3.11 -7.41
N GLU A 233 -11.68 -2.69 -8.36
CA GLU A 233 -11.63 -3.29 -9.69
C GLU A 233 -11.38 -4.80 -9.64
N THR A 234 -12.26 -5.55 -10.30
CA THR A 234 -12.23 -7.02 -10.37
C THR A 234 -11.89 -7.51 -11.77
N PHE A 235 -12.54 -6.93 -12.77
CA PHE A 235 -12.36 -7.28 -14.17
C PHE A 235 -12.01 -6.05 -14.99
N SER A 236 -11.38 -6.29 -16.13
CA SER A 236 -11.04 -5.22 -17.06
C SER A 236 -11.11 -5.69 -18.50
N ALA A 237 -11.39 -4.75 -19.40
CA ALA A 237 -11.30 -4.97 -20.83
C ALA A 237 -10.47 -3.86 -21.47
N THR A 238 -9.68 -4.22 -22.49
CA THR A 238 -9.01 -3.26 -23.37
C THR A 238 -9.62 -3.43 -24.75
N LEU A 239 -10.31 -2.41 -25.22
CA LEU A 239 -11.08 -2.40 -26.46
C LEU A 239 -10.22 -1.84 -27.60
N THR A 240 -10.05 -2.63 -28.64
CA THR A 240 -9.31 -2.25 -29.86
C THR A 240 -10.27 -2.12 -31.04
N LEU A 241 -9.90 -1.33 -32.05
CA LEU A 241 -10.74 -1.17 -33.24
C LEU A 241 -10.88 -2.48 -34.04
N GLU A 242 -12.10 -2.78 -34.46
CA GLU A 242 -12.40 -3.82 -35.42
C GLU A 242 -12.28 -3.25 -36.85
N GLY A 243 -11.42 -3.86 -37.67
CA GLY A 243 -11.28 -3.52 -39.10
C GLY A 243 -10.11 -2.56 -39.45
N PRO A 244 -9.74 -2.46 -40.75
CA PRO A 244 -8.45 -1.89 -41.16
C PRO A 244 -8.41 -0.38 -41.44
N GLN A 245 -9.45 0.42 -41.16
CA GLN A 245 -9.61 1.75 -41.79
C GLN A 245 -9.34 3.00 -40.91
N GLN A 246 -9.37 2.94 -39.58
CA GLN A 246 -9.08 4.11 -38.75
C GLN A 246 -8.04 3.83 -37.66
N GLN A 247 -7.16 4.79 -37.38
CA GLN A 247 -6.09 4.69 -36.37
C GLN A 247 -6.41 5.60 -35.18
N GLY A 248 -5.98 5.24 -33.98
CA GLY A 248 -6.18 6.04 -32.76
C GLY A 248 -7.51 5.90 -32.06
N ALA A 249 -8.34 4.95 -32.49
CA ALA A 249 -9.54 4.54 -31.76
C ALA A 249 -9.21 3.42 -30.75
N GLY A 250 -9.79 3.50 -29.57
CA GLY A 250 -9.58 2.51 -28.52
C GLY A 250 -10.33 2.84 -27.26
N GLY A 251 -10.47 1.86 -26.38
CA GLY A 251 -11.14 2.03 -25.10
C GLY A 251 -10.64 1.10 -24.02
N ILE A 252 -11.05 1.39 -22.80
CA ILE A 252 -10.82 0.55 -21.63
C ILE A 252 -12.10 0.49 -20.81
N ALA A 253 -12.37 -0.66 -20.23
CA ALA A 253 -13.43 -0.85 -19.26
C ALA A 253 -12.82 -1.27 -17.92
N VAL A 254 -13.28 -0.64 -16.84
CA VAL A 254 -13.00 -1.01 -15.46
C VAL A 254 -14.29 -1.54 -14.88
N LEU A 255 -14.30 -2.79 -14.43
CA LEU A 255 -15.51 -3.44 -13.93
C LEU A 255 -15.32 -3.90 -12.49
N THR A 256 -16.33 -3.63 -11.67
CA THR A 256 -16.39 -3.96 -10.24
C THR A 256 -17.64 -4.77 -9.97
N LEU A 257 -17.45 -6.00 -9.51
CA LEU A 257 -18.56 -6.84 -9.05
C LEU A 257 -19.03 -6.34 -7.68
N SER A 258 -20.34 -6.38 -7.42
CA SER A 258 -20.91 -6.06 -6.10
C SER A 258 -20.67 -7.19 -5.09
N ASP A 259 -20.49 -6.82 -3.81
CA ASP A 259 -20.24 -7.76 -2.71
C ASP A 259 -21.47 -8.60 -2.37
N THR A 260 -22.66 -8.00 -2.50
CA THR A 260 -23.94 -8.57 -2.07
C THR A 260 -24.75 -9.06 -3.26
N GLU A 261 -24.93 -8.19 -4.24
CA GLU A 261 -25.76 -8.41 -5.41
C GLU A 261 -24.97 -9.02 -6.57
N ASP A 262 -25.64 -9.75 -7.45
CA ASP A 262 -25.06 -10.19 -8.73
C ASP A 262 -25.15 -9.06 -9.76
N SER A 263 -24.61 -7.89 -9.38
CA SER A 263 -24.56 -6.69 -10.21
C SER A 263 -23.11 -6.31 -10.52
N LEU A 264 -22.87 -5.94 -11.78
CA LEU A 264 -21.56 -5.55 -12.27
C LEU A 264 -21.59 -4.08 -12.66
N HIS A 265 -20.93 -3.26 -11.86
CA HIS A 265 -20.74 -1.84 -12.17
C HIS A 265 -19.54 -1.70 -13.09
N PHE A 266 -19.62 -0.82 -14.07
CA PHE A 266 -18.49 -0.56 -14.95
C PHE A 266 -18.33 0.91 -15.28
N LEU A 267 -17.08 1.29 -15.53
CA LEU A 267 -16.69 2.56 -16.14
C LEU A 267 -16.04 2.24 -17.49
N LEU A 268 -16.57 2.81 -18.56
CA LEU A 268 -16.01 2.70 -19.89
C LEU A 268 -15.41 4.06 -20.29
N LEU A 269 -14.13 4.07 -20.67
CA LEU A 269 -13.44 5.22 -21.25
C LEU A 269 -13.02 4.86 -22.67
N PHE A 270 -13.25 5.73 -23.63
CA PHE A 270 -12.89 5.46 -25.02
C PHE A 270 -12.45 6.73 -25.73
N ARG A 271 -11.76 6.59 -26.87
CA ARG A 271 -11.28 7.69 -27.72
C ARG A 271 -11.33 7.26 -29.17
N GLY A 272 -11.41 8.23 -30.07
CA GLY A 272 -11.38 8.01 -31.53
C GLY A 272 -12.63 7.39 -32.16
N LEU A 273 -13.66 7.05 -31.37
CA LEU A 273 -14.96 6.56 -31.88
C LEU A 273 -15.89 7.69 -32.33
N LEU A 274 -15.79 8.85 -31.69
CA LEU A 274 -16.57 10.05 -32.02
C LEU A 274 -15.70 10.96 -32.89
N GLU A 275 -16.13 11.24 -34.11
CA GLU A 275 -15.43 12.20 -34.95
C GLU A 275 -15.51 13.61 -34.34
N PRO A 276 -14.43 14.40 -34.38
CA PRO A 276 -14.46 15.83 -34.07
C PRO A 276 -15.08 16.59 -35.25
N VAL A 277 -16.33 16.28 -35.61
CA VAL A 277 -17.09 17.13 -36.54
C VAL A 277 -17.58 18.33 -35.73
N ASN A 278 -17.64 19.51 -36.34
CA ASN A 278 -18.09 20.81 -35.81
C ASN A 278 -19.50 20.84 -35.16
N ALA A 279 -20.07 19.70 -34.77
CA ALA A 279 -21.21 19.61 -33.88
C ALA A 279 -20.76 20.08 -32.48
N GLY A 280 -21.55 20.95 -31.86
CA GLY A 280 -21.29 21.51 -30.53
C GLY A 280 -21.35 20.45 -29.40
N PRO A 281 -21.83 20.80 -28.19
CA PRO A 281 -21.92 19.86 -27.06
C PRO A 281 -22.99 18.76 -27.24
N ALA A 282 -23.32 18.38 -28.47
CA ALA A 282 -24.34 17.40 -28.79
C ALA A 282 -23.89 16.02 -28.29
N LYS A 283 -24.65 15.46 -27.35
CA LYS A 283 -24.43 14.09 -26.89
C LYS A 283 -24.79 13.13 -28.04
N VAL A 284 -23.84 12.28 -28.42
CA VAL A 284 -24.00 11.25 -29.43
C VAL A 284 -24.41 9.94 -28.74
N PRO A 285 -25.47 9.26 -29.22
CA PRO A 285 -25.85 7.96 -28.69
C PRO A 285 -24.85 6.88 -29.12
N VAL A 286 -24.34 6.14 -28.15
CA VAL A 286 -23.49 4.96 -28.36
C VAL A 286 -24.22 3.72 -27.88
N ARG A 287 -23.97 2.60 -28.57
CA ARG A 287 -24.51 1.29 -28.23
C ARG A 287 -23.39 0.39 -27.71
N LEU A 288 -23.56 -0.11 -26.50
CA LEU A 288 -22.68 -1.08 -25.86
C LEU A 288 -23.33 -2.47 -25.92
N GLN A 289 -22.60 -3.44 -26.43
CA GLN A 289 -23.03 -4.84 -26.54
C GLN A 289 -22.10 -5.72 -25.69
N ILE A 290 -22.70 -6.64 -24.95
CA ILE A 290 -21.99 -7.74 -24.30
C ILE A 290 -22.32 -9.01 -25.07
N LEU A 291 -21.28 -9.69 -25.55
CA LEU A 291 -21.39 -10.86 -26.40
C LEU A 291 -20.68 -12.07 -25.78
N HIS A 292 -21.17 -13.26 -26.09
CA HIS A 292 -20.49 -14.53 -25.84
C HIS A 292 -20.48 -15.32 -27.15
N GLU A 293 -19.29 -15.72 -27.61
CA GLU A 293 -19.10 -16.40 -28.91
C GLU A 293 -19.79 -15.68 -30.10
N GLY A 294 -19.85 -14.35 -30.05
CA GLY A 294 -20.52 -13.52 -31.06
C GLY A 294 -22.06 -13.40 -30.92
N GLN A 295 -22.68 -14.11 -29.98
CA GLN A 295 -24.09 -13.96 -29.65
C GLN A 295 -24.31 -12.78 -28.70
N LEU A 296 -25.28 -11.92 -29.00
CA LEU A 296 -25.64 -10.78 -28.16
C LEU A 296 -26.36 -11.26 -26.89
N LEU A 297 -25.78 -10.98 -25.73
CA LEU A 297 -26.39 -11.27 -24.42
C LEU A 297 -27.12 -10.05 -23.86
N ARG A 298 -26.47 -8.88 -23.89
CA ARG A 298 -27.01 -7.62 -23.34
C ARG A 298 -26.66 -6.44 -24.23
N GLU A 299 -27.57 -5.49 -24.34
CA GLU A 299 -27.38 -4.22 -25.04
C GLU A 299 -27.72 -3.04 -24.11
N LEU A 300 -26.87 -2.01 -24.11
CA LEU A 300 -27.07 -0.76 -23.39
C LEU A 300 -26.88 0.42 -24.34
N GLN A 301 -27.64 1.50 -24.13
CA GLN A 301 -27.50 2.74 -24.88
C GLN A 301 -27.12 3.86 -23.92
N ALA A 302 -26.10 4.63 -24.28
CA ALA A 302 -25.60 5.74 -23.48
C ALA A 302 -25.38 6.97 -24.36
N ASN A 303 -25.55 8.16 -23.77
CA ASN A 303 -25.37 9.44 -24.46
C ASN A 303 -24.07 10.10 -23.98
N THR A 304 -23.09 10.21 -24.87
CA THR A 304 -21.71 10.64 -24.55
C THR A 304 -21.24 11.77 -25.47
N SER A 305 -20.15 12.44 -25.14
CA SER A 305 -19.63 13.58 -25.92
C SER A 305 -18.14 13.40 -26.21
N ALA A 306 -17.62 14.09 -27.23
CA ALA A 306 -16.19 14.08 -27.53
C ALA A 306 -15.33 14.70 -26.41
N GLN A 307 -15.89 15.58 -25.58
CA GLN A 307 -15.18 16.24 -24.47
C GLN A 307 -15.11 15.36 -23.21
N ASP A 308 -16.09 14.50 -23.01
CA ASP A 308 -16.15 13.53 -21.90
C ASP A 308 -16.45 12.14 -22.46
N PRO A 309 -15.45 11.48 -23.09
CA PRO A 309 -15.64 10.24 -23.81
C PRO A 309 -15.55 9.06 -22.84
N GLY A 310 -16.57 8.96 -22.01
CA GLY A 310 -16.76 7.87 -21.08
C GLY A 310 -18.14 7.92 -20.44
N PHE A 311 -18.56 6.79 -19.88
CA PHE A 311 -19.77 6.69 -19.09
C PHE A 311 -19.66 5.54 -18.09
N ALA A 312 -20.47 5.58 -17.04
CA ALA A 312 -20.54 4.54 -16.03
C ALA A 312 -21.98 4.05 -15.92
N GLU A 313 -22.14 2.73 -15.84
CA GLU A 313 -23.44 2.07 -15.80
C GLU A 313 -23.38 0.81 -14.93
N VAL A 314 -24.55 0.22 -14.66
CA VAL A 314 -24.69 -1.00 -13.87
C VAL A 314 -25.37 -2.07 -14.70
N LEU A 315 -24.82 -3.28 -14.65
CA LEU A 315 -25.42 -4.49 -15.19
C LEU A 315 -26.04 -5.29 -14.04
N PRO A 316 -27.32 -5.11 -13.73
CA PRO A 316 -27.97 -5.84 -12.65
C PRO A 316 -28.32 -7.28 -13.07
N SER A 317 -28.53 -8.13 -12.06
CA SER A 317 -29.11 -9.46 -12.21
C SER A 317 -28.36 -10.35 -13.21
N LEU A 318 -27.04 -10.49 -13.02
CA LEU A 318 -26.23 -11.43 -13.77
C LEU A 318 -26.64 -12.87 -13.42
N THR A 319 -26.81 -13.70 -14.44
CA THR A 319 -27.08 -15.12 -14.28
C THR A 319 -25.80 -15.87 -13.85
N ALA A 320 -25.95 -17.05 -13.25
CA ALA A 320 -24.81 -17.89 -12.89
C ALA A 320 -23.90 -18.19 -14.10
N GLN A 321 -24.51 -18.41 -15.28
CA GLN A 321 -23.77 -18.68 -16.51
C GLN A 321 -22.98 -17.45 -16.99
N GLU A 322 -23.57 -16.24 -16.94
CA GLU A 322 -22.85 -15.00 -17.25
C GLU A 322 -21.69 -14.76 -16.29
N MET A 323 -21.86 -15.09 -15.00
CA MET A 323 -20.81 -14.98 -13.99
C MET A 323 -19.65 -15.95 -14.25
N ASP A 324 -19.94 -17.16 -14.73
CA ASP A 324 -18.90 -18.14 -15.12
C ASP A 324 -18.13 -17.65 -16.36
N TRP A 325 -18.84 -17.21 -17.40
CA TRP A 325 -18.21 -16.66 -18.62
C TRP A 325 -17.37 -15.41 -18.34
N LEU A 326 -17.78 -14.57 -17.39
CA LEU A 326 -17.04 -13.38 -16.96
C LEU A 326 -15.65 -13.74 -16.40
N VAL A 327 -15.58 -14.82 -15.63
CA VAL A 327 -14.33 -15.29 -14.99
C VAL A 327 -13.42 -15.98 -15.98
N LEU A 328 -14.00 -16.81 -16.84
CA LEU A 328 -13.27 -17.54 -17.88
C LEU A 328 -12.65 -16.61 -18.93
N GLY A 329 -13.11 -15.37 -19.00
CA GLY A 329 -12.64 -14.37 -19.94
C GLY A 329 -13.29 -14.48 -21.32
N GLU A 330 -14.46 -15.13 -21.39
CA GLU A 330 -15.16 -15.44 -22.65
C GLU A 330 -16.12 -14.32 -23.07
N LEU A 331 -16.55 -13.47 -22.13
CA LEU A 331 -17.40 -12.33 -22.44
C LEU A 331 -16.62 -11.25 -23.21
N GLN A 332 -17.17 -10.82 -24.33
CA GLN A 332 -16.65 -9.73 -25.14
C GLN A 332 -17.52 -8.50 -24.96
N MET A 333 -16.88 -7.35 -24.79
CA MET A 333 -17.54 -6.05 -24.78
C MET A 333 -17.25 -5.36 -26.11
N ALA A 334 -18.29 -4.88 -26.79
CA ALA A 334 -18.18 -4.13 -28.04
C ALA A 334 -18.97 -2.81 -27.96
N LEU A 335 -18.33 -1.72 -28.35
CA LEU A 335 -18.92 -0.38 -28.38
C LEU A 335 -18.94 0.13 -29.82
N GLU A 336 -20.10 0.60 -30.25
CA GLU A 336 -20.33 1.18 -31.57
C GLU A 336 -21.17 2.46 -31.46
N ARG A 337 -21.09 3.31 -32.48
CA ARG A 337 -21.95 4.48 -32.60
C ARG A 337 -23.34 4.05 -33.06
N ALA A 338 -24.41 4.55 -32.43
CA ALA A 338 -25.76 4.14 -32.79
C ALA A 338 -26.25 4.74 -34.12
N ASP A 339 -25.69 5.88 -34.55
CA ASP A 339 -26.15 6.73 -35.65
C ASP A 339 -25.05 7.05 -36.69
N GLY A 340 -24.12 6.14 -36.98
CA GLY A 340 -22.98 6.43 -37.86
C GLY A 340 -22.36 5.24 -38.58
N PRO A 341 -21.25 5.45 -39.32
CA PRO A 341 -20.50 4.38 -39.97
C PRO A 341 -20.03 3.33 -38.95
N GLU A 342 -19.84 2.09 -39.42
CA GLU A 342 -19.51 0.87 -38.64
C GLU A 342 -18.12 0.91 -37.97
N LEU A 343 -17.82 1.96 -37.20
CA LEU A 343 -16.67 1.96 -36.29
C LEU A 343 -17.11 1.24 -35.01
N ARG A 344 -16.44 0.12 -34.75
CA ARG A 344 -16.69 -0.75 -33.61
C ARG A 344 -15.38 -1.02 -32.90
N ILE A 345 -15.33 -0.75 -31.60
CA ILE A 345 -14.21 -1.16 -30.76
C ILE A 345 -14.65 -2.34 -29.90
N SER A 346 -13.82 -3.36 -29.76
CA SER A 346 -14.17 -4.54 -28.96
C SER A 346 -12.99 -5.14 -28.22
N GLY A 347 -13.28 -5.89 -27.17
CA GLY A 347 -12.28 -6.58 -26.37
C GLY A 347 -12.90 -7.51 -25.33
N HIS A 348 -12.16 -8.55 -24.96
CA HIS A 348 -12.58 -9.51 -23.94
C HIS A 348 -12.48 -8.91 -22.54
N ILE A 349 -13.48 -9.20 -21.72
CA ILE A 349 -13.47 -8.92 -20.29
C ILE A 349 -12.69 -10.04 -19.62
N ALA A 350 -11.67 -9.71 -18.83
CA ALA A 350 -10.85 -10.69 -18.13
C ALA A 350 -10.59 -10.24 -16.69
N ALA A 351 -10.18 -11.18 -15.83
CA ALA A 351 -9.77 -10.85 -14.47
C ALA A 351 -8.64 -9.80 -14.48
N ARG A 352 -8.68 -8.87 -13.51
CA ARG A 352 -7.72 -7.77 -13.43
C ARG A 352 -6.30 -8.31 -13.35
N GLN A 353 -5.48 -7.96 -14.33
CA GLN A 353 -4.04 -8.21 -14.33
C GLN A 353 -3.28 -7.04 -13.70
N SER A 354 -2.38 -7.33 -12.78
CA SER A 354 -1.52 -6.34 -12.11
C SER A 354 -0.16 -6.93 -11.81
N CYS A 355 0.84 -6.07 -11.61
CA CYS A 355 2.18 -6.48 -11.19
C CYS A 355 2.27 -6.83 -9.69
N ASP A 356 1.18 -6.62 -8.97
CA ASP A 356 1.07 -6.91 -7.55
C ASP A 356 1.04 -8.42 -7.31
N VAL A 357 1.58 -8.86 -6.17
CA VAL A 357 1.67 -10.27 -5.82
C VAL A 357 0.70 -10.56 -4.70
N LEU A 358 -0.16 -11.57 -4.86
CA LEU A 358 -1.00 -12.06 -3.78
C LEU A 358 -0.18 -13.04 -2.94
N GLN A 359 -0.18 -12.85 -1.63
CA GLN A 359 0.59 -13.70 -0.72
C GLN A 359 -0.14 -13.91 0.59
N SER A 360 0.30 -14.92 1.34
CA SER A 360 -0.15 -15.13 2.71
C SER A 360 0.97 -15.68 3.59
N VAL A 361 1.11 -15.10 4.78
CA VAL A 361 1.92 -15.65 5.88
C VAL A 361 0.97 -16.44 6.78
N LEU A 362 1.23 -17.73 6.92
CA LEU A 362 0.38 -18.64 7.71
C LEU A 362 1.02 -18.83 9.08
N CYS A 363 0.29 -18.48 10.14
CA CYS A 363 0.75 -18.56 11.51
C CYS A 363 -0.27 -19.25 12.42
N GLY A 364 0.18 -19.72 13.58
CA GLY A 364 -0.69 -20.34 14.59
C GLY A 364 -1.58 -19.32 15.31
N ALA A 365 -1.16 -18.05 15.38
CA ALA A 365 -1.94 -16.99 16.03
C ALA A 365 -3.23 -16.66 15.27
N ASP A 366 -3.20 -16.72 13.93
CA ASP A 366 -4.32 -16.38 13.05
C ASP A 366 -5.24 -17.57 12.75
N ALA A 367 -4.90 -18.76 13.28
CA ALA A 367 -5.75 -19.94 13.24
C ALA A 367 -7.12 -19.66 13.89
N LEU A 368 -8.16 -20.37 13.42
CA LEU A 368 -9.53 -20.17 13.93
C LEU A 368 -9.61 -20.32 15.45
N VAL A 369 -8.85 -21.27 15.98
CA VAL A 369 -8.52 -21.39 17.40
C VAL A 369 -7.00 -21.21 17.48
N PRO A 370 -6.49 -20.13 18.10
CA PRO A 370 -5.06 -19.86 18.12
C PRO A 370 -4.25 -21.04 18.66
N VAL A 371 -3.28 -21.53 17.88
CA VAL A 371 -2.43 -22.68 18.19
C VAL A 371 -1.05 -22.21 18.60
N HIS A 372 -0.48 -22.81 19.66
CA HIS A 372 0.92 -22.64 20.01
C HIS A 372 1.74 -23.69 19.28
N THR A 373 2.23 -23.32 18.09
CA THR A 373 3.08 -24.17 17.25
C THR A 373 4.37 -23.42 16.93
N GLY A 374 5.45 -24.13 16.60
CA GLY A 374 6.63 -23.52 15.99
C GLY A 374 6.54 -23.49 14.45
N ALA A 375 5.47 -24.06 13.89
CA ALA A 375 5.26 -24.17 12.46
C ALA A 375 4.94 -22.81 11.83
N ALA A 376 5.30 -22.68 10.56
CA ALA A 376 4.96 -21.54 9.74
C ALA A 376 4.64 -22.01 8.32
N GLY A 377 3.81 -21.25 7.64
CA GLY A 377 3.56 -21.44 6.23
C GLY A 377 3.68 -20.14 5.45
N SER A 378 3.96 -20.29 4.16
CA SER A 378 4.13 -19.18 3.24
C SER A 378 3.47 -19.53 1.93
N ALA A 379 2.62 -18.65 1.43
CA ALA A 379 1.90 -18.84 0.18
C ALA A 379 2.13 -17.66 -0.76
N SER A 380 2.32 -17.97 -2.04
CA SER A 380 2.27 -17.03 -3.16
C SER A 380 1.16 -17.47 -4.10
N LEU A 381 0.33 -16.53 -4.55
CA LEU A 381 -0.80 -16.80 -5.42
C LEU A 381 -0.80 -15.84 -6.61
N THR A 382 -1.21 -16.33 -7.78
CA THR A 382 -1.30 -15.56 -9.01
C THR A 382 -2.63 -15.84 -9.70
N LEU A 383 -3.46 -14.79 -9.83
CA LEU A 383 -4.73 -14.88 -10.55
C LEU A 383 -4.47 -14.66 -12.05
N LEU A 384 -4.78 -15.67 -12.86
CA LEU A 384 -4.67 -15.60 -14.31
C LEU A 384 -5.87 -14.86 -14.93
N GLY A 385 -5.71 -14.40 -16.18
CA GLY A 385 -6.76 -13.67 -16.89
C GLY A 385 -8.05 -14.47 -17.11
N ASN A 386 -7.96 -15.80 -17.15
CA ASN A 386 -9.09 -16.74 -17.24
C ASN A 386 -9.68 -17.11 -15.87
N GLY A 387 -9.33 -16.37 -14.81
CA GLY A 387 -9.84 -16.55 -13.46
C GLY A 387 -9.29 -17.75 -12.69
N SER A 388 -8.39 -18.53 -13.30
CA SER A 388 -7.70 -19.61 -12.59
C SER A 388 -6.65 -19.03 -11.63
N LEU A 389 -6.59 -19.55 -10.42
CA LEU A 389 -5.62 -19.14 -9.40
C LEU A 389 -4.50 -20.17 -9.30
N VAL A 390 -3.31 -19.81 -9.76
CA VAL A 390 -2.10 -20.59 -9.52
C VAL A 390 -1.63 -20.30 -8.11
N TYR A 391 -1.36 -21.33 -7.32
CA TYR A 391 -0.86 -21.18 -5.96
C TYR A 391 0.42 -21.98 -5.77
N GLN A 392 1.25 -21.46 -4.89
CA GLN A 392 2.43 -22.13 -4.40
C GLN A 392 2.50 -21.93 -2.89
N VAL A 393 2.48 -23.04 -2.15
CA VAL A 393 2.43 -23.04 -0.68
C VAL A 393 3.58 -23.85 -0.13
N GLN A 394 4.30 -23.28 0.83
CA GLN A 394 5.38 -23.92 1.57
C GLN A 394 5.03 -23.97 3.05
N VAL A 395 5.21 -25.13 3.68
CA VAL A 395 4.92 -25.35 5.10
C VAL A 395 6.15 -25.94 5.78
N VAL A 396 6.53 -25.38 6.92
CA VAL A 396 7.72 -25.78 7.68
C VAL A 396 7.39 -25.93 9.17
N GLY A 397 8.03 -26.90 9.82
CA GLY A 397 7.99 -27.03 11.28
C GLY A 397 6.71 -27.62 11.87
N THR A 398 5.83 -28.25 11.08
CA THR A 398 4.64 -28.94 11.59
C THR A 398 5.02 -30.19 12.38
N GLY A 399 4.32 -30.44 13.49
CA GLY A 399 4.56 -31.62 14.34
C GLY A 399 3.97 -32.91 13.76
N SER A 400 2.94 -32.78 12.92
CA SER A 400 2.30 -33.89 12.19
C SER A 400 2.14 -33.55 10.70
N GLU A 401 1.71 -34.55 9.93
CA GLU A 401 1.50 -34.40 8.49
C GLU A 401 0.31 -33.50 8.16
N VAL A 402 0.46 -32.74 7.08
CA VAL A 402 -0.60 -31.87 6.54
C VAL A 402 -1.63 -32.73 5.83
N VAL A 403 -2.88 -32.64 6.29
CA VAL A 403 -4.01 -33.45 5.79
C VAL A 403 -4.87 -32.65 4.83
N ALA A 404 -4.99 -31.34 5.04
CA ALA A 404 -5.85 -30.48 4.23
C ALA A 404 -5.25 -29.07 4.09
N MET A 405 -5.44 -28.48 2.91
CA MET A 405 -5.17 -27.07 2.67
C MET A 405 -6.36 -26.48 1.92
N THR A 406 -6.89 -25.36 2.41
CA THR A 406 -8.11 -24.75 1.88
C THR A 406 -7.98 -23.25 1.75
N LEU A 407 -8.53 -22.71 0.66
CA LEU A 407 -8.80 -21.29 0.52
C LEU A 407 -10.25 -21.03 0.93
N GLU A 408 -10.45 -20.22 1.96
CA GLU A 408 -11.72 -20.02 2.64
C GLU A 408 -12.03 -18.55 2.89
N THR A 409 -13.29 -18.25 3.13
CA THR A 409 -13.75 -16.92 3.53
C THR A 409 -13.54 -16.69 5.04
N LYS A 410 -13.59 -15.42 5.47
CA LYS A 410 -13.66 -15.12 6.90
C LYS A 410 -14.91 -15.80 7.52
N PRO A 411 -14.81 -16.45 8.68
CA PRO A 411 -15.97 -17.07 9.32
C PRO A 411 -17.06 -16.03 9.59
N GLN A 412 -18.28 -16.28 9.09
CA GLN A 412 -19.46 -15.46 9.38
C GLN A 412 -20.10 -15.89 10.72
N ARG A 413 -21.12 -15.15 11.20
CA ARG A 413 -21.83 -15.47 12.45
C ARG A 413 -22.22 -16.96 12.47
N ARG A 414 -21.93 -17.66 13.58
CA ARG A 414 -22.03 -19.13 13.77
C ARG A 414 -20.88 -19.97 13.21
N ASN A 415 -19.69 -19.42 12.99
CA ASN A 415 -18.50 -20.17 12.55
C ASN A 415 -18.70 -20.91 11.20
N GLN A 416 -19.65 -20.46 10.38
CA GLN A 416 -19.82 -20.99 9.03
C GLN A 416 -18.73 -20.37 8.14
N ARG A 417 -17.84 -21.24 7.64
CA ARG A 417 -16.81 -20.92 6.65
C ARG A 417 -17.22 -21.52 5.31
N THR A 418 -17.00 -20.76 4.24
CA THR A 418 -17.18 -21.27 2.87
C THR A 418 -15.80 -21.58 2.33
N VAL A 419 -15.56 -22.87 2.03
CA VAL A 419 -14.35 -23.28 1.32
C VAL A 419 -14.58 -23.04 -0.16
N LEU A 420 -13.74 -22.19 -0.75
CA LEU A 420 -13.79 -21.88 -2.18
C LEU A 420 -12.93 -22.84 -2.98
N CYS A 421 -11.84 -23.34 -2.39
CA CYS A 421 -10.93 -24.25 -3.06
C CYS A 421 -10.22 -25.20 -2.11
N HIS A 422 -10.14 -26.46 -2.49
CA HIS A 422 -9.26 -27.44 -1.87
C HIS A 422 -7.93 -27.48 -2.64
N LEU A 423 -6.83 -27.22 -1.94
CA LEU A 423 -5.50 -27.25 -2.51
C LEU A 423 -4.95 -28.68 -2.47
N ALA A 424 -4.05 -28.99 -3.40
CA ALA A 424 -3.43 -30.30 -3.50
C ALA A 424 -2.68 -30.65 -2.21
N ALA A 425 -2.76 -31.92 -1.80
CA ALA A 425 -2.02 -32.40 -0.64
C ALA A 425 -0.50 -32.34 -0.87
N LEU A 426 0.26 -32.12 0.20
CA LEU A 426 1.71 -32.25 0.16
C LEU A 426 2.08 -33.72 -0.06
N GLN A 427 3.02 -33.97 -0.98
CA GLN A 427 3.63 -35.28 -1.16
C GLN A 427 4.34 -35.69 0.16
N PRO A 428 4.40 -36.99 0.51
CA PRO A 428 5.12 -37.44 1.71
C PRO A 428 6.59 -36.97 1.69
N GLY A 429 7.00 -36.17 2.68
CA GLY A 429 8.35 -35.58 2.76
C GLY A 429 8.56 -34.31 1.92
N GLY A 430 7.55 -33.86 1.17
CA GLY A 430 7.53 -32.57 0.50
C GLY A 430 7.15 -31.45 1.45
N HIS A 431 7.86 -30.32 1.36
CA HIS A 431 7.56 -29.10 2.13
C HIS A 431 6.89 -28.01 1.28
N MET A 432 6.71 -28.27 -0.02
CA MET A 432 6.19 -27.31 -0.98
C MET A 432 5.22 -27.98 -1.93
N VAL A 433 4.13 -27.29 -2.25
CA VAL A 433 3.14 -27.71 -3.24
C VAL A 433 2.88 -26.57 -4.22
N VAL A 434 2.73 -26.93 -5.49
CA VAL A 434 2.26 -26.03 -6.56
C VAL A 434 0.99 -26.65 -7.12
N GLY A 435 -0.01 -25.82 -7.40
CA GLY A 435 -1.20 -26.27 -8.08
C GLY A 435 -2.01 -25.12 -8.64
N THR A 436 -3.13 -25.45 -9.25
CA THR A 436 -4.06 -24.49 -9.85
C THR A 436 -5.45 -24.73 -9.31
N CYS A 437 -6.14 -23.65 -8.97
CA CYS A 437 -7.53 -23.65 -8.57
C CYS A 437 -8.38 -23.00 -9.68
N SER A 438 -9.21 -23.78 -10.36
CA SER A 438 -10.07 -23.33 -11.46
C SER A 438 -11.51 -23.00 -11.04
N GLY A 439 -11.82 -23.02 -9.74
CA GLY A 439 -13.20 -23.00 -9.22
C GLY A 439 -13.56 -21.83 -8.30
N LEU A 440 -12.84 -20.70 -8.34
CA LEU A 440 -13.16 -19.57 -7.45
C LEU A 440 -14.49 -18.87 -7.81
N GLY A 441 -14.91 -18.94 -9.07
CA GLY A 441 -16.02 -18.16 -9.59
C GLY A 441 -15.78 -16.64 -9.51
N ALA A 442 -16.76 -15.86 -9.96
CA ALA A 442 -16.60 -14.40 -10.10
C ALA A 442 -16.49 -13.72 -8.75
N ARG A 443 -17.32 -14.18 -7.80
CA ARG A 443 -17.32 -13.68 -6.44
C ARG A 443 -16.06 -14.09 -5.68
N GLY A 444 -15.54 -15.30 -5.87
CA GLY A 444 -14.27 -15.69 -5.25
C GLY A 444 -13.08 -14.90 -5.80
N ALA A 445 -13.03 -14.64 -7.11
CA ALA A 445 -12.02 -13.77 -7.70
C ALA A 445 -12.12 -12.33 -7.17
N HIS A 446 -13.34 -11.80 -7.01
CA HIS A 446 -13.59 -10.52 -6.37
C HIS A 446 -13.05 -10.46 -4.94
N MET A 447 -13.47 -11.40 -4.08
CA MET A 447 -13.03 -11.49 -2.69
C MET A 447 -11.52 -11.64 -2.56
N LEU A 448 -10.88 -12.39 -3.47
CA LEU A 448 -9.42 -12.52 -3.52
C LEU A 448 -8.73 -11.17 -3.74
N LEU A 449 -9.18 -10.41 -4.74
CA LEU A 449 -8.61 -9.11 -5.10
C LEU A 449 -8.94 -8.00 -4.08
N GLN A 450 -10.01 -8.17 -3.29
CA GLN A 450 -10.35 -7.29 -2.16
C GLN A 450 -9.61 -7.66 -0.85
N ASN A 451 -8.77 -8.71 -0.87
CA ASN A 451 -8.09 -9.24 0.32
C ASN A 451 -9.09 -9.70 1.39
N GLU A 452 -10.06 -10.54 1.03
CA GLU A 452 -11.07 -11.08 1.97
C GLU A 452 -10.93 -12.58 2.22
N LEU A 453 -10.03 -13.24 1.49
CA LEU A 453 -9.79 -14.67 1.61
C LEU A 453 -8.67 -14.99 2.60
N PHE A 454 -8.76 -16.19 3.14
CA PHE A 454 -7.80 -16.75 4.07
C PHE A 454 -7.37 -18.12 3.57
N LEU A 455 -6.10 -18.45 3.77
CA LEU A 455 -5.57 -19.77 3.49
C LEU A 455 -5.39 -20.51 4.81
N ASN A 456 -5.90 -21.73 4.89
CA ASN A 456 -5.92 -22.56 6.09
C ASN A 456 -5.22 -23.89 5.82
N VAL A 457 -4.42 -24.34 6.78
CA VAL A 457 -3.64 -25.59 6.72
C VAL A 457 -3.99 -26.43 7.93
N GLY A 458 -4.64 -27.57 7.70
CA GLY A 458 -4.97 -28.57 8.71
C GLY A 458 -3.97 -29.72 8.74
N THR A 459 -3.54 -30.10 9.94
CA THR A 459 -2.66 -31.25 10.19
C THR A 459 -3.43 -32.35 10.94
N LYS A 460 -2.82 -33.54 11.12
CA LYS A 460 -3.48 -34.65 11.85
C LYS A 460 -3.88 -34.26 13.27
N ASP A 461 -3.06 -33.44 13.93
CA ASP A 461 -3.32 -32.99 15.29
C ASP A 461 -4.32 -31.82 15.35
N PHE A 462 -4.41 -31.03 14.28
CA PHE A 462 -5.25 -29.84 14.17
C PHE A 462 -6.08 -29.87 12.88
N LEU A 463 -7.11 -30.70 12.87
CA LEU A 463 -7.97 -30.91 11.70
C LEU A 463 -8.68 -29.63 11.23
N ASP A 464 -9.05 -28.74 12.16
CA ASP A 464 -9.73 -27.48 11.85
C ASP A 464 -8.79 -26.40 11.28
N GLY A 465 -7.47 -26.59 11.43
CA GLY A 465 -6.41 -25.67 11.01
C GLY A 465 -5.35 -25.48 12.10
N GLU A 466 -4.11 -25.87 11.83
CA GLU A 466 -2.93 -25.52 12.65
C GLU A 466 -2.44 -24.12 12.31
N LEU A 467 -2.41 -23.80 11.01
CA LEU A 467 -1.92 -22.53 10.48
C LEU A 467 -2.99 -21.88 9.62
N ARG A 468 -3.16 -20.58 9.78
CA ARG A 468 -4.04 -19.78 8.94
C ARG A 468 -3.38 -18.45 8.64
N GLY A 469 -3.68 -17.88 7.48
CA GLY A 469 -3.16 -16.58 7.10
C GLY A 469 -4.12 -15.84 6.19
N HIS A 470 -4.07 -14.52 6.32
CA HIS A 470 -4.81 -13.60 5.46
C HIS A 470 -4.14 -13.52 4.09
N VAL A 471 -4.92 -13.59 3.01
CA VAL A 471 -4.40 -13.38 1.66
C VAL A 471 -4.42 -11.88 1.36
N ALA A 472 -3.24 -11.31 1.19
CA ALA A 472 -3.06 -9.88 0.97
C ALA A 472 -2.30 -9.61 -0.33
N THR A 473 -2.73 -8.56 -1.03
CA THR A 473 -2.06 -8.00 -2.20
C THR A 473 -0.88 -7.14 -1.75
N LEU A 474 0.33 -7.52 -2.13
CA LEU A 474 1.52 -6.70 -1.95
C LEU A 474 1.81 -5.88 -3.22
N PRO A 475 1.77 -4.53 -3.13
CA PRO A 475 2.06 -3.68 -4.27
C PRO A 475 3.45 -3.94 -4.84
N TYR A 476 3.59 -3.88 -6.17
CA TYR A 476 4.88 -4.08 -6.83
C TYR A 476 5.99 -3.19 -6.24
N SER A 477 7.08 -3.81 -5.79
CA SER A 477 8.19 -3.09 -5.14
C SER A 477 9.32 -2.72 -6.10
N GLY A 478 9.22 -3.00 -7.40
CA GLY A 478 10.30 -2.69 -8.35
C GLY A 478 11.40 -3.74 -8.45
N HIS A 479 11.22 -4.90 -7.80
CA HIS A 479 12.15 -6.03 -7.86
C HIS A 479 11.40 -7.29 -8.28
N SER A 480 11.99 -8.06 -9.20
CA SER A 480 11.39 -9.30 -9.74
C SER A 480 11.45 -10.49 -8.78
N ALA A 481 12.19 -10.37 -7.67
CA ALA A 481 12.39 -11.46 -6.72
C ALA A 481 11.09 -12.08 -6.18
N ARG A 482 10.01 -11.29 -6.11
CA ARG A 482 8.68 -11.76 -5.68
C ARG A 482 7.96 -12.62 -6.73
N HIS A 483 8.34 -12.51 -8.00
CA HIS A 483 7.73 -13.21 -9.13
C HIS A 483 8.49 -14.48 -9.49
N ASP A 484 9.81 -14.50 -9.24
CA ASP A 484 10.69 -15.58 -9.69
C ASP A 484 10.90 -16.67 -8.63
N THR A 485 10.72 -16.35 -7.34
CA THR A 485 11.02 -17.25 -6.22
C THR A 485 10.03 -17.13 -5.07
N LEU A 486 9.74 -18.27 -4.42
CA LEU A 486 9.03 -18.26 -3.15
C LEU A 486 9.81 -17.49 -2.09
N PRO A 487 9.12 -16.73 -1.22
CA PRO A 487 9.78 -16.13 -0.07
C PRO A 487 10.24 -17.21 0.92
N VAL A 488 11.35 -16.92 1.58
CA VAL A 488 11.91 -17.75 2.65
C VAL A 488 10.94 -17.76 3.84
N PRO A 489 10.40 -18.91 4.26
CA PRO A 489 9.55 -18.98 5.43
C PRO A 489 10.37 -18.77 6.71
N LEU A 490 9.83 -17.99 7.64
CA LEU A 490 10.40 -17.71 8.95
C LEU A 490 9.52 -18.37 10.01
N ALA A 491 10.10 -19.31 10.76
CA ALA A 491 9.36 -20.13 11.73
C ALA A 491 10.09 -20.23 13.06
N GLY A 492 9.34 -20.41 14.15
CA GLY A 492 9.91 -20.68 15.46
C GLY A 492 10.61 -22.04 15.54
N ALA A 493 10.11 -23.05 14.82
CA ALA A 493 10.70 -24.38 14.73
C ALA A 493 12.11 -24.40 14.12
N LEU A 494 12.46 -23.36 13.35
CA LEU A 494 13.77 -23.22 12.71
C LEU A 494 14.78 -22.48 13.61
N VAL A 495 14.34 -21.86 14.71
CA VAL A 495 15.24 -21.26 15.71
C VAL A 495 16.05 -22.35 16.40
N LEU A 496 17.25 -22.01 16.88
CA LEU A 496 18.11 -22.96 17.61
C LEU A 496 18.36 -22.45 19.04
N PRO A 497 17.85 -23.15 20.08
CA PRO A 497 16.92 -24.29 20.03
C PRO A 497 15.52 -23.89 19.51
N PRO A 498 14.70 -24.83 18.99
CA PRO A 498 13.37 -24.54 18.47
C PRO A 498 12.47 -23.87 19.51
N VAL A 499 11.69 -22.87 19.07
CA VAL A 499 10.74 -22.13 19.91
C VAL A 499 9.32 -22.29 19.37
N GLN A 500 8.34 -22.42 20.27
CA GLN A 500 6.92 -22.43 19.92
C GLN A 500 6.40 -20.99 19.86
N SER A 501 6.74 -20.28 18.79
CA SER A 501 6.18 -18.94 18.52
C SER A 501 4.94 -19.06 17.65
N GLN A 502 3.83 -18.47 18.11
CA GLN A 502 2.60 -18.38 17.32
C GLN A 502 2.74 -17.47 16.09
N ALA A 503 3.83 -16.72 16.02
CA ALA A 503 4.15 -15.85 14.89
C ALA A 503 4.79 -16.64 13.75
N ALA A 504 4.64 -16.09 12.55
CA ALA A 504 5.35 -16.55 11.37
C ALA A 504 5.80 -15.34 10.57
N GLY A 505 6.64 -15.59 9.58
CA GLY A 505 7.00 -14.56 8.63
C GLY A 505 7.41 -15.17 7.32
N HIS A 506 7.59 -14.30 6.34
CA HIS A 506 8.31 -14.67 5.14
C HIS A 506 9.23 -13.53 4.70
N ALA A 507 10.25 -13.85 3.92
CA ALA A 507 11.23 -12.87 3.50
C ALA A 507 11.66 -13.07 2.04
N TRP A 508 11.67 -11.98 1.29
CA TRP A 508 12.33 -11.91 -0.01
C TRP A 508 13.67 -11.22 0.15
N LEU A 509 14.72 -11.84 -0.39
CA LEU A 509 16.04 -11.26 -0.44
C LEU A 509 16.60 -11.44 -1.84
N SER A 510 17.18 -10.38 -2.40
CA SER A 510 17.81 -10.41 -3.72
C SER A 510 19.00 -9.47 -3.77
N LEU A 511 19.96 -9.78 -4.64
CA LEU A 511 21.12 -8.94 -4.89
C LEU A 511 20.96 -8.25 -6.24
N ASP A 512 21.22 -6.93 -6.28
CA ASP A 512 21.26 -6.19 -7.54
C ASP A 512 22.61 -6.34 -8.26
N THR A 513 22.74 -5.73 -9.44
CA THR A 513 23.98 -5.74 -10.24
C THR A 513 25.17 -5.07 -9.54
N HIS A 514 24.92 -4.27 -8.51
CA HIS A 514 25.93 -3.63 -7.69
C HIS A 514 26.16 -4.39 -6.37
N CYS A 515 25.62 -5.60 -6.24
CA CYS A 515 25.70 -6.44 -5.05
C CYS A 515 25.12 -5.79 -3.79
N HIS A 516 24.17 -4.86 -3.94
CA HIS A 516 23.36 -4.41 -2.81
C HIS A 516 22.26 -5.42 -2.51
N LEU A 517 22.08 -5.73 -1.23
CA LEU A 517 21.04 -6.64 -0.77
C LEU A 517 19.74 -5.88 -0.59
N HIS A 518 18.77 -6.17 -1.45
CA HIS A 518 17.38 -5.75 -1.29
C HIS A 518 16.67 -6.80 -0.48
N TYR A 519 16.04 -6.37 0.61
CA TYR A 519 15.30 -7.26 1.48
C TYR A 519 13.92 -6.71 1.76
N GLU A 520 12.99 -7.63 1.95
CA GLU A 520 11.64 -7.38 2.37
C GLU A 520 11.17 -8.52 3.25
N VAL A 521 10.64 -8.18 4.42
CA VAL A 521 10.21 -9.12 5.45
C VAL A 521 8.81 -8.71 5.88
N LEU A 522 7.90 -9.68 5.89
CA LEU A 522 6.56 -9.52 6.43
C LEU A 522 6.35 -10.54 7.54
N LEU A 523 5.81 -10.09 8.66
CA LEU A 523 5.54 -10.89 9.84
C LEU A 523 4.03 -10.91 10.14
N ALA A 524 3.55 -12.03 10.66
CA ALA A 524 2.18 -12.21 11.13
C ALA A 524 2.19 -12.90 12.50
N GLY A 525 1.13 -12.69 13.30
CA GLY A 525 0.97 -13.37 14.58
C GLY A 525 1.91 -12.94 15.72
N LEU A 526 2.68 -11.86 15.54
CA LEU A 526 3.40 -11.24 16.66
C LEU A 526 2.37 -10.57 17.59
N GLY A 527 2.09 -11.19 18.74
CA GLY A 527 1.08 -10.73 19.69
C GLY A 527 1.23 -9.25 20.07
N GLY A 528 0.10 -8.59 20.37
CA GLY A 528 -0.10 -7.13 20.45
C GLY A 528 0.72 -6.30 21.46
N SER A 529 1.98 -6.60 21.70
CA SER A 529 2.92 -5.61 22.22
C SER A 529 3.41 -4.72 21.08
N GLU A 530 2.63 -3.70 20.72
CA GLU A 530 3.06 -2.57 19.87
C GLU A 530 4.22 -1.73 20.47
N GLN A 531 5.08 -2.33 21.31
CA GLN A 531 6.09 -1.61 22.11
C GLN A 531 7.44 -2.35 22.19
N GLY A 532 7.60 -3.48 21.49
CA GLY A 532 8.89 -4.17 21.37
C GLY A 532 9.60 -3.78 20.06
N THR A 533 10.86 -3.38 20.13
CA THR A 533 11.70 -3.23 18.94
C THR A 533 11.89 -4.62 18.30
N VAL A 534 11.27 -4.85 17.14
CA VAL A 534 11.53 -6.02 16.31
C VAL A 534 12.76 -5.72 15.46
N THR A 535 13.72 -6.63 15.41
CA THR A 535 14.92 -6.50 14.60
C THR A 535 15.16 -7.75 13.77
N ALA A 536 15.64 -7.55 12.55
CA ALA A 536 16.00 -8.61 11.62
C ALA A 536 17.51 -8.66 11.49
N HIS A 537 18.10 -9.84 11.70
CA HIS A 537 19.52 -10.07 11.62
C HIS A 537 19.84 -11.09 10.54
N LEU A 538 20.69 -10.72 9.59
CA LEU A 538 21.26 -11.68 8.65
C LEU A 538 22.53 -12.27 9.27
N LEU A 539 22.54 -13.59 9.40
CA LEU A 539 23.57 -14.35 10.09
C LEU A 539 24.24 -15.34 9.14
N GLY A 540 25.53 -15.56 9.35
CA GLY A 540 26.23 -16.73 8.83
C GLY A 540 25.74 -18.06 9.45
N PRO A 541 26.44 -19.18 9.18
CA PRO A 541 26.05 -20.50 9.64
C PRO A 541 26.02 -20.60 11.18
N PRO A 542 25.13 -21.44 11.75
CA PRO A 542 25.02 -21.62 13.19
C PRO A 542 26.30 -22.23 13.80
N GLY A 543 26.66 -21.80 15.01
CA GLY A 543 27.74 -22.40 15.81
C GLY A 543 29.14 -21.80 15.61
N ILE A 544 29.32 -20.93 14.61
CA ILE A 544 30.56 -20.17 14.39
C ILE A 544 30.28 -18.71 14.76
N PRO A 545 31.15 -18.01 15.52
CA PRO A 545 31.05 -16.56 15.64
C PRO A 545 31.29 -15.93 14.25
N GLY A 546 30.18 -15.74 13.52
CA GLY A 546 30.17 -15.29 12.13
C GLY A 546 29.74 -13.83 12.00
N PRO A 547 29.83 -13.28 10.77
CA PRO A 547 29.33 -11.95 10.47
C PRO A 547 27.82 -11.86 10.78
N ARG A 548 27.45 -10.82 11.52
CA ARG A 548 26.06 -10.49 11.85
C ARG A 548 25.74 -9.12 11.27
N ARG A 549 24.74 -9.05 10.40
CA ARG A 549 24.28 -7.80 9.81
C ARG A 549 22.88 -7.47 10.31
N LEU A 550 22.70 -6.30 10.93
CA LEU A 550 21.38 -5.79 11.26
C LEU A 550 20.73 -5.24 9.99
N LEU A 551 19.57 -5.77 9.64
CA LEU A 551 18.67 -5.21 8.64
C LEU A 551 17.81 -4.16 9.37
N LYS A 552 17.65 -2.97 8.77
CA LYS A 552 16.93 -1.82 9.37
C LYS A 552 15.54 -2.24 9.89
N GLY A 553 15.09 -1.59 10.98
CA GLY A 553 13.92 -1.96 11.76
C GLY A 553 12.56 -1.88 11.04
N PHE A 554 11.61 -2.64 11.60
CA PHE A 554 10.24 -2.81 11.13
C PHE A 554 9.40 -1.53 11.28
N TYR A 555 8.48 -1.32 10.34
CA TYR A 555 7.38 -0.37 10.43
C TYR A 555 6.07 -1.15 10.44
N GLY A 556 5.50 -1.39 11.63
CA GLY A 556 4.40 -2.34 11.79
C GLY A 556 4.89 -3.77 11.54
N PRO A 557 4.14 -4.60 10.79
CA PRO A 557 4.53 -5.98 10.48
C PRO A 557 5.57 -6.11 9.35
N GLU A 558 5.96 -5.01 8.70
CA GLU A 558 6.79 -5.01 7.50
C GLU A 558 8.16 -4.36 7.73
N ALA A 559 9.21 -4.95 7.16
CA ALA A 559 10.52 -4.32 7.02
C ALA A 559 10.99 -4.43 5.57
N GLN A 560 11.36 -3.31 4.97
CA GLN A 560 11.94 -3.28 3.63
C GLN A 560 13.15 -2.34 3.60
N GLY A 561 14.15 -2.67 2.79
CA GLY A 561 15.32 -1.82 2.67
C GLY A 561 16.37 -2.34 1.71
N VAL A 562 17.44 -1.55 1.62
CA VAL A 562 18.62 -1.86 0.82
C VAL A 562 19.83 -1.79 1.73
N VAL A 563 20.55 -2.90 1.85
CA VAL A 563 21.82 -2.95 2.56
C VAL A 563 22.94 -2.83 1.53
N LYS A 564 23.71 -1.75 1.66
CA LYS A 564 24.96 -1.56 0.93
C LYS A 564 26.11 -2.18 1.70
N ASP A 565 27.17 -2.55 0.98
CA ASP A 565 28.43 -3.03 1.54
C ASP A 565 28.21 -4.23 2.49
N LEU A 566 27.65 -5.31 1.95
CA LEU A 566 27.51 -6.55 2.70
C LEU A 566 28.88 -7.21 2.89
N GLU A 567 29.12 -7.79 4.07
CA GLU A 567 30.36 -8.47 4.38
C GLU A 567 30.61 -9.62 3.36
N PRO A 568 31.81 -9.74 2.78
CA PRO A 568 32.09 -10.74 1.76
C PRO A 568 31.85 -12.18 2.19
N GLU A 569 32.15 -12.50 3.45
CA GLU A 569 31.86 -13.79 4.05
C GLU A 569 30.35 -14.08 4.03
N LEU A 570 29.52 -13.06 4.25
CA LEU A 570 28.07 -13.19 4.25
C LEU A 570 27.51 -13.36 2.84
N LEU A 571 28.07 -12.68 1.84
CA LEU A 571 27.77 -12.92 0.42
C LEU A 571 28.06 -14.37 0.02
N ARG A 572 29.19 -14.93 0.48
CA ARG A 572 29.54 -16.34 0.28
C ARG A 572 28.54 -17.28 0.95
N HIS A 573 28.11 -16.98 2.17
CA HIS A 573 27.11 -17.78 2.88
C HIS A 573 25.73 -17.72 2.24
N LEU A 574 25.32 -16.57 1.69
CA LEU A 574 24.12 -16.43 0.87
C LEU A 574 24.21 -17.27 -0.41
N ALA A 575 25.35 -17.24 -1.11
CA ALA A 575 25.60 -18.05 -2.30
C ALA A 575 25.55 -19.56 -1.99
N GLN A 576 26.05 -19.97 -0.83
CA GLN A 576 26.07 -21.38 -0.41
C GLN A 576 24.77 -21.84 0.25
N GLY A 577 23.83 -20.94 0.52
CA GLY A 577 22.59 -21.26 1.23
C GLY A 577 22.80 -21.60 2.72
N THR A 578 23.92 -21.18 3.31
CA THR A 578 24.24 -21.42 4.74
C THR A 578 23.92 -20.22 5.63
N ALA A 579 23.55 -19.08 5.02
CA ALA A 579 23.07 -17.92 5.74
C ALA A 579 21.65 -18.15 6.28
N SER A 580 21.32 -17.44 7.35
CA SER A 580 19.97 -17.45 7.91
C SER A 580 19.52 -16.07 8.36
N LEU A 581 18.24 -15.79 8.16
CA LEU A 581 17.59 -14.60 8.68
C LEU A 581 17.00 -14.94 10.04
N LEU A 582 17.34 -14.15 11.06
CA LEU A 582 16.84 -14.28 12.43
C LEU A 582 16.04 -13.04 12.81
N ILE A 583 14.80 -13.24 13.24
CA ILE A 583 13.96 -12.19 13.80
C ILE A 583 14.04 -12.28 15.32
N THR A 584 14.33 -11.16 15.96
CA THR A 584 14.40 -11.04 17.41
C THR A 584 13.43 -9.98 17.90
N THR A 585 12.81 -10.27 19.04
CA THR A 585 11.92 -9.35 19.74
C THR A 585 12.41 -9.14 21.17
N LYS A 586 11.85 -8.15 21.88
CA LYS A 586 12.17 -7.91 23.29
C LYS A 586 11.87 -9.12 24.18
N GLY A 587 10.80 -9.87 23.87
CA GLY A 587 10.43 -11.09 24.60
C GLY A 587 11.32 -12.29 24.27
N SER A 588 11.85 -12.33 23.04
CA SER A 588 12.64 -13.44 22.52
C SER A 588 13.98 -12.95 21.95
N PRO A 589 14.91 -12.45 22.79
CA PRO A 589 16.17 -11.84 22.34
C PRO A 589 17.15 -12.85 21.72
N ARG A 590 16.95 -14.16 21.97
CA ARG A 590 17.74 -15.24 21.37
C ARG A 590 17.23 -15.66 19.98
N GLY A 591 16.14 -15.06 19.52
CA GLY A 591 15.47 -15.45 18.29
C GLY A 591 14.03 -15.86 18.56
N GLU A 592 13.11 -15.29 17.78
CA GLU A 592 11.71 -15.69 17.75
C GLU A 592 11.39 -16.49 16.50
N LEU A 593 11.89 -16.05 15.34
CA LEU A 593 11.69 -16.70 14.06
C LEU A 593 13.02 -16.82 13.32
N ARG A 594 13.22 -17.90 12.58
CA ARG A 594 14.39 -18.08 11.72
C ARG A 594 14.00 -18.66 10.36
N GLY A 595 14.75 -18.32 9.32
CA GLY A 595 14.66 -18.96 8.00
C GLY A 595 16.02 -19.03 7.32
N GLN A 596 16.23 -20.09 6.55
CA GLN A 596 17.47 -20.31 5.79
C GLN A 596 17.39 -19.57 4.45
N VAL A 597 18.43 -18.80 4.13
CA VAL A 597 18.44 -17.92 2.95
C VAL A 597 19.48 -18.42 1.96
N HIS A 598 19.05 -18.61 0.71
CA HIS A 598 19.91 -18.96 -0.41
C HIS A 598 19.67 -17.99 -1.57
N ILE A 599 20.74 -17.33 -2.03
CA ILE A 599 20.71 -16.41 -3.16
C ILE A 599 21.91 -16.74 -4.04
N SER A 600 21.68 -17.38 -5.18
CA SER A 600 22.70 -17.59 -6.20
C SER A 600 23.25 -16.23 -6.64
N ASN A 601 24.55 -16.00 -6.46
CA ASN A 601 25.19 -14.75 -6.82
C ASN A 601 26.64 -14.96 -7.26
N GLN A 602 27.14 -14.02 -8.06
CA GLN A 602 28.54 -13.93 -8.51
C GLN A 602 29.25 -12.75 -7.84
N CYS A 603 28.71 -12.28 -6.70
CA CYS A 603 29.23 -11.11 -6.00
C CYS A 603 30.51 -11.51 -5.26
N GLU A 604 31.66 -11.20 -5.84
CA GLU A 604 32.96 -11.41 -5.21
C GLU A 604 33.30 -10.32 -4.20
N VAL A 605 34.17 -10.71 -3.27
CA VAL A 605 34.69 -9.95 -2.13
C VAL A 605 35.36 -8.63 -2.57
N GLY A 606 34.66 -7.50 -2.43
CA GLY A 606 35.27 -6.16 -2.38
C GLY A 606 35.62 -5.51 -3.73
N ALA A 607 35.15 -4.27 -3.94
CA ALA A 607 35.45 -3.47 -5.11
C ALA A 607 36.93 -3.03 -5.18
N GLN A 608 37.65 -3.41 -6.26
CA GLN A 608 38.25 -2.50 -7.26
C GLN A 608 39.20 -3.25 -8.22
N ARG A 609 38.88 -3.25 -9.52
CA ARG A 609 39.63 -2.47 -10.52
C ARG A 609 38.90 -2.47 -11.86
N LEU A 610 38.80 -1.28 -12.44
CA LEU A 610 38.78 -1.10 -13.89
C LEU A 610 39.93 -1.94 -14.48
N THR A 611 39.59 -2.98 -15.23
CA THR A 611 40.40 -3.40 -16.36
C THR A 611 39.46 -3.57 -17.52
N VAL A 612 39.62 -2.61 -18.44
CA VAL A 612 39.17 -2.63 -19.81
C VAL A 612 39.26 -4.05 -20.37
N ALA A 613 38.16 -4.48 -20.98
CA ALA A 613 38.11 -5.64 -21.85
C ALA A 613 39.24 -5.52 -22.88
N ASP A 614 40.08 -6.55 -22.99
CA ASP A 614 40.54 -7.10 -24.26
C ASP A 614 41.50 -8.26 -23.97
N THR A 615 40.96 -9.47 -24.01
CA THR A 615 41.67 -10.64 -24.54
C THR A 615 40.64 -11.54 -25.20
N GLU A 616 40.30 -11.23 -26.45
CA GLU A 616 39.74 -12.20 -27.37
C GLU A 616 40.76 -13.31 -27.69
N GLY A 617 40.20 -14.44 -28.11
CA GLY A 617 40.86 -15.71 -28.28
C GLY A 617 41.97 -15.73 -29.32
N MET A 618 42.96 -16.55 -29.01
CA MET A 618 43.98 -17.01 -29.94
C MET A 618 43.39 -18.05 -30.90
N ARG A 619 43.21 -17.68 -32.18
CA ARG A 619 43.37 -18.61 -33.32
C ARG A 619 43.96 -17.86 -34.52
N ASN A 620 45.19 -18.21 -34.85
CA ASN A 620 46.02 -17.86 -36.03
C ASN A 620 45.26 -17.97 -37.38
N PRO A 621 45.76 -17.43 -38.54
CA PRO A 621 47.18 -17.12 -38.86
C PRO A 621 47.49 -15.87 -39.72
N GLY A 622 48.74 -15.39 -39.63
CA GLY A 622 49.58 -15.01 -40.78
C GLY A 622 49.45 -13.59 -41.39
N ALA A 623 50.46 -12.74 -41.15
CA ALA A 623 50.96 -11.78 -42.13
C ALA A 623 52.35 -11.24 -41.74
N LEU A 624 53.19 -11.07 -42.77
CA LEU A 624 54.60 -10.70 -42.72
C LEU A 624 54.88 -9.25 -42.28
N ASP A 625 56.11 -9.08 -41.80
CA ASP A 625 57.01 -7.91 -41.80
C ASP A 625 56.51 -6.59 -42.42
N VAL A 626 56.80 -5.46 -41.75
CA VAL A 626 57.64 -4.36 -42.28
C VAL A 626 57.94 -3.33 -41.18
N ALA A 627 59.13 -2.76 -41.32
CA ALA A 627 59.96 -2.03 -40.37
C ALA A 627 59.59 -0.57 -40.07
N ALA A 628 59.92 -0.18 -38.84
CA ALA A 628 60.70 0.98 -38.39
C ALA A 628 60.88 2.27 -39.26
N ARG A 629 60.63 3.42 -38.57
CA ARG A 629 61.49 4.64 -38.41
C ARG A 629 61.42 5.77 -39.49
N PRO A 630 61.95 7.01 -39.26
CA PRO A 630 61.50 8.08 -38.31
C PRO A 630 61.71 9.54 -38.87
N GLY A 631 61.43 10.60 -38.06
CA GLY A 631 61.98 11.99 -38.21
C GLY A 631 60.93 13.09 -38.49
N VAL A 632 60.57 14.09 -37.63
CA VAL A 632 61.29 15.19 -36.90
C VAL A 632 61.61 16.40 -37.84
N PRO A 633 61.66 17.72 -37.46
CA PRO A 633 61.36 18.50 -36.21
C PRO A 633 60.65 19.90 -36.39
N ALA A 634 60.53 20.61 -35.24
CA ALA A 634 60.65 22.09 -35.00
C ALA A 634 59.36 22.96 -35.08
N ALA A 635 59.05 23.97 -34.24
CA ALA A 635 59.56 24.63 -33.01
C ALA A 635 58.54 25.80 -32.68
N PRO A 636 58.75 26.84 -31.82
CA PRO A 636 59.01 26.89 -30.36
C PRO A 636 58.29 28.05 -29.53
N VAL A 637 58.39 27.99 -28.17
CA VAL A 637 58.36 29.05 -27.07
C VAL A 637 57.03 29.81 -26.66
N PRO A 638 56.97 30.64 -25.57
CA PRO A 638 56.78 30.41 -24.10
C PRO A 638 55.48 31.00 -23.46
N GLU A 639 55.36 30.81 -22.13
CA GLU A 639 54.58 31.51 -21.07
C GLU A 639 53.80 32.81 -21.41
N ALA A 640 52.53 32.89 -20.96
CA ALA A 640 52.08 33.75 -19.83
C ALA A 640 50.56 34.07 -19.86
N SER A 641 50.05 34.35 -18.66
CA SER A 641 48.92 35.24 -18.31
C SER A 641 47.47 34.73 -18.35
N VAL A 642 47.00 34.48 -17.12
CA VAL A 642 45.62 34.47 -16.64
C VAL A 642 44.98 35.86 -16.77
N PRO A 643 43.68 35.97 -17.08
CA PRO A 643 42.85 37.11 -16.69
C PRO A 643 41.94 36.75 -15.51
N ALA A 644 41.88 37.66 -14.52
CA ALA A 644 41.12 37.53 -13.30
C ALA A 644 39.84 38.41 -13.29
N LYS A 645 38.78 37.83 -12.69
CA LYS A 645 37.68 38.45 -11.87
C LYS A 645 36.58 39.27 -12.58
N PRO A 646 35.42 39.57 -11.92
CA PRO A 646 35.00 39.25 -10.53
C PRO A 646 33.54 38.71 -10.36
N GLY A 647 33.25 38.06 -9.23
CA GLY A 647 31.88 38.05 -8.69
C GLY A 647 31.48 36.85 -7.82
N GLY A 648 30.98 37.12 -6.62
CA GLY A 648 30.00 36.28 -5.92
C GLY A 648 30.53 35.32 -4.86
N SER A 649 30.44 35.71 -3.59
CA SER A 649 30.62 34.87 -2.42
C SER A 649 29.65 33.68 -2.41
N GLY A 650 30.12 32.50 -2.83
CA GLY A 650 29.48 31.22 -2.60
C GLY A 650 30.47 30.30 -1.90
N ARG A 651 30.25 30.00 -0.61
CA ARG A 651 31.01 28.96 0.10
C ARG A 651 31.06 27.70 -0.77
N LEU A 652 32.26 27.19 -1.08
CA LEU A 652 32.40 25.87 -1.69
C LEU A 652 31.60 24.89 -0.83
N ARG A 653 30.48 24.39 -1.39
CA ARG A 653 29.69 23.32 -0.75
C ARG A 653 30.59 22.09 -0.71
N ASP A 654 31.03 21.73 0.48
CA ASP A 654 31.75 20.48 0.70
C ASP A 654 30.93 19.33 0.07
N PRO A 655 31.49 18.59 -0.89
CA PRO A 655 30.79 17.50 -1.55
C PRO A 655 30.43 16.36 -0.59
N ASN A 656 30.75 16.42 0.71
CA ASN A 656 30.40 15.41 1.69
C ASN A 656 29.28 15.81 2.67
N THR A 657 28.58 16.94 2.45
CA THR A 657 27.45 17.35 3.32
C THR A 657 26.22 16.44 3.18
N CYS A 658 25.53 16.19 4.29
CA CYS A 658 24.26 15.46 4.34
C CYS A 658 23.08 16.43 4.45
N PHE A 659 21.92 16.05 3.93
CA PHE A 659 20.68 16.82 4.07
C PHE A 659 19.68 16.04 4.92
N PHE A 660 19.26 16.62 6.03
CA PHE A 660 18.38 15.97 7.01
C PHE A 660 17.44 16.97 7.65
N GLU A 661 16.14 16.64 7.74
CA GLU A 661 15.09 17.49 8.34
C GLU A 661 15.09 18.96 7.85
N GLY A 662 15.36 19.16 6.55
CA GLY A 662 15.40 20.49 5.95
C GLY A 662 16.70 21.28 6.22
N GLN A 663 17.68 20.72 6.94
CA GLN A 663 18.96 21.35 7.25
C GLN A 663 20.13 20.61 6.58
N GLN A 664 21.11 21.37 6.11
CA GLN A 664 22.34 20.84 5.54
C GLN A 664 23.42 20.73 6.63
N ARG A 665 24.00 19.53 6.81
CA ARG A 665 24.98 19.21 7.85
C ARG A 665 26.31 18.79 7.20
N PRO A 666 27.45 19.34 7.65
CA PRO A 666 28.76 18.94 7.10
C PRO A 666 29.14 17.52 7.53
N HIS A 667 30.07 16.90 6.79
CA HIS A 667 30.60 15.60 7.17
C HIS A 667 31.22 15.63 8.58
N GLY A 668 30.94 14.62 9.39
CA GLY A 668 31.35 14.52 10.78
C GLY A 668 30.41 15.21 11.77
N ALA A 669 29.45 16.02 11.32
CA ALA A 669 28.49 16.66 12.20
C ALA A 669 27.63 15.62 12.92
N ARG A 670 27.42 15.82 14.23
CA ARG A 670 26.50 15.01 15.06
C ARG A 670 25.38 15.90 15.59
N TRP A 671 24.14 15.45 15.57
CA TRP A 671 22.97 16.20 16.07
C TRP A 671 21.86 15.24 16.51
N ALA A 672 20.99 15.67 17.41
CA ALA A 672 19.77 14.93 17.71
C ALA A 672 18.66 15.30 16.71
N PRO A 673 17.91 14.33 16.16
CA PRO A 673 16.81 14.61 15.24
C PRO A 673 15.64 15.30 15.96
N ASN A 674 14.88 16.12 15.25
CA ASN A 674 13.75 16.87 15.86
C ASN A 674 12.61 15.96 16.35
N TYR A 675 12.46 14.77 15.76
CA TYR A 675 11.43 13.80 16.17
C TYR A 675 11.81 13.01 17.43
N ASP A 676 13.09 12.92 17.76
CA ASP A 676 13.60 12.22 18.95
C ASP A 676 14.86 12.94 19.47
N PRO A 677 14.68 14.11 20.12
CA PRO A 677 15.79 14.95 20.52
C PRO A 677 16.60 14.38 21.71
N LEU A 678 16.08 13.37 22.40
CA LEU A 678 16.66 12.83 23.63
C LEU A 678 17.34 11.48 23.40
N CYS A 679 16.76 10.59 22.57
CA CYS A 679 17.18 9.19 22.45
C CYS A 679 17.85 8.81 21.13
N SER A 680 18.05 9.75 20.21
CA SER A 680 18.68 9.46 18.92
C SER A 680 19.81 10.44 18.63
N LEU A 681 20.92 9.94 18.09
CA LEU A 681 22.06 10.75 17.66
C LEU A 681 22.37 10.47 16.19
N CYS A 682 22.09 11.47 15.36
CA CYS A 682 22.42 11.47 13.95
C CYS A 682 23.84 11.95 13.71
N THR A 683 24.53 11.33 12.76
CA THR A 683 25.86 11.71 12.28
C THR A 683 25.89 11.78 10.77
N CYS A 684 26.57 12.78 10.21
CA CYS A 684 26.72 12.92 8.77
C CYS A 684 28.01 12.23 8.29
N GLN A 685 27.89 11.10 7.61
CA GLN A 685 29.01 10.40 7.00
C GLN A 685 28.91 10.47 5.48
N ARG A 686 29.74 11.32 4.85
CA ARG A 686 29.90 11.45 3.39
C ARG A 686 28.58 11.42 2.61
N ARG A 687 27.72 12.42 2.87
CA ARG A 687 26.33 12.58 2.35
C ARG A 687 25.24 11.70 2.96
N THR A 688 25.58 10.68 3.72
CA THR A 688 24.60 9.81 4.39
C THR A 688 24.44 10.21 5.85
N VAL A 689 23.20 10.36 6.28
CA VAL A 689 22.84 10.58 7.68
C VAL A 689 22.67 9.22 8.36
N ILE A 690 23.40 8.98 9.42
CA ILE A 690 23.33 7.76 10.23
C ILE A 690 22.81 8.17 11.60
N CYS A 691 21.58 7.80 11.94
CA CYS A 691 20.97 8.07 13.23
C CYS A 691 20.97 6.81 14.07
N ASP A 692 21.81 6.79 15.10
CA ASP A 692 21.93 5.69 16.04
C ASP A 692 21.13 6.03 17.30
N PRO A 693 20.30 5.11 17.82
CA PRO A 693 19.68 5.30 19.13
C PRO A 693 20.75 5.31 20.22
N VAL A 694 20.54 6.12 21.26
CA VAL A 694 21.42 6.18 22.43
C VAL A 694 21.35 4.83 23.15
N VAL A 695 22.46 4.11 23.16
CA VAL A 695 22.58 2.83 23.87
C VAL A 695 22.82 3.12 25.35
N CYS A 696 21.83 2.80 26.18
CA CYS A 696 21.94 3.01 27.62
C CYS A 696 22.78 1.93 28.30
N PRO A 697 23.63 2.29 29.28
CA PRO A 697 24.34 1.31 30.08
C PRO A 697 23.36 0.44 30.90
N PRO A 698 23.71 -0.81 31.22
CA PRO A 698 22.85 -1.69 32.01
C PRO A 698 22.57 -1.09 33.40
N SER A 699 21.29 -1.01 33.78
CA SER A 699 20.86 -0.42 35.05
C SER A 699 21.32 -1.26 36.25
N SER A 700 21.92 -0.60 37.23
CA SER A 700 22.46 -1.23 38.45
C SER A 700 21.42 -1.52 39.55
N CYS A 701 20.14 -1.22 39.31
CA CYS A 701 19.06 -1.39 40.27
C CYS A 701 17.87 -2.16 39.67
N PRO A 702 17.04 -2.82 40.50
CA PRO A 702 15.94 -3.64 40.03
C PRO A 702 14.75 -2.84 39.48
N HIS A 703 14.63 -1.55 39.79
CA HIS A 703 13.52 -0.68 39.34
C HIS A 703 14.06 0.69 38.89
N PRO A 704 14.66 0.81 37.69
CA PRO A 704 15.12 2.09 37.16
C PRO A 704 13.93 2.90 36.62
N VAL A 705 13.94 4.21 36.86
CA VAL A 705 12.86 5.12 36.47
C VAL A 705 13.35 6.05 35.36
N GLN A 706 12.58 6.17 34.29
CA GLN A 706 12.92 7.06 33.17
C GLN A 706 12.46 8.48 33.47
N ALA A 707 13.42 9.40 33.61
CA ALA A 707 13.15 10.82 33.80
C ALA A 707 12.70 11.45 32.46
N PRO A 708 11.74 12.38 32.45
CA PRO A 708 11.18 12.96 31.22
C PRO A 708 12.21 13.70 30.35
N ASP A 709 13.33 14.13 30.94
CA ASP A 709 14.37 14.91 30.26
C ASP A 709 15.62 14.07 29.91
N GLN A 710 15.57 12.74 30.09
CA GLN A 710 16.72 11.85 29.87
C GLN A 710 16.31 10.59 29.10
N CYS A 711 17.14 10.20 28.13
CA CYS A 711 16.90 8.97 27.38
C CYS A 711 17.06 7.71 28.25
N CYS A 712 18.10 7.70 29.10
CA CYS A 712 18.45 6.52 29.88
C CYS A 712 17.78 6.53 31.25
N PRO A 713 17.26 5.37 31.71
CA PRO A 713 16.57 5.28 32.97
C PRO A 713 17.57 5.35 34.14
N VAL A 714 17.23 6.13 35.16
CA VAL A 714 18.08 6.39 36.34
C VAL A 714 17.53 5.68 37.57
N CYS A 715 18.43 5.24 38.44
CA CYS A 715 18.03 4.66 39.71
C CYS A 715 17.64 5.79 40.68
N PRO A 716 16.44 5.77 41.28
CA PRO A 716 16.07 6.75 42.29
C PRO A 716 17.00 6.62 43.50
N GLU A 717 17.64 7.73 43.90
CA GLU A 717 18.49 7.77 45.10
C GLU A 717 17.64 7.49 46.35
N LYS A 718 18.07 6.53 47.18
CA LYS A 718 17.50 6.34 48.52
C LYS A 718 17.99 7.48 49.41
N GLN A 719 17.09 8.33 49.89
CA GLN A 719 17.36 9.17 51.04
C GLN A 719 17.64 8.25 52.24
N ASP A 720 18.91 8.14 52.60
CA ASP A 720 19.39 7.43 53.76
C ASP A 720 19.30 8.39 54.96
N THR A 721 18.36 8.14 55.87
CA THR A 721 18.40 8.70 57.23
C THR A 721 18.35 7.56 58.23
N ARG A 722 19.54 7.06 58.59
CA ARG A 722 19.75 6.45 59.90
C ARG A 722 20.55 7.43 60.75
N ASP A 723 19.95 7.90 61.84
CA ASP A 723 20.68 8.07 63.10
C ASP A 723 19.74 8.00 64.32
N ARG A 724 19.68 6.78 64.89
CA ARG A 724 19.84 6.39 66.33
C ARG A 724 18.94 6.97 67.47
N PRO A 725 18.86 6.27 68.64
CA PRO A 725 17.59 5.77 69.22
C PRO A 725 17.19 6.32 70.62
N GLY A 726 15.95 6.05 71.07
CA GLY A 726 15.55 6.13 72.49
C GLY A 726 14.04 5.88 72.77
N LEU A 727 13.73 4.91 73.64
CA LEU A 727 12.42 4.64 74.30
C LEU A 727 12.26 5.53 75.59
N PRO A 728 11.14 5.58 76.37
CA PRO A 728 9.79 4.97 76.25
C PRO A 728 8.55 5.83 76.67
N ARG A 729 7.33 5.26 76.45
CA ARG A 729 6.06 5.34 77.23
C ARG A 729 5.21 6.65 77.33
N SER A 730 3.90 6.41 77.11
CA SER A 730 2.71 6.83 77.91
C SER A 730 1.68 7.80 77.29
N ARG A 731 0.46 7.25 77.10
CA ARG A 731 -0.91 7.77 77.37
C ARG A 731 -1.40 9.09 76.72
N ASP A 732 -2.50 8.92 75.96
CA ASP A 732 -3.61 9.82 75.54
C ASP A 732 -4.10 10.87 76.57
N PRO A 733 -5.06 11.78 76.24
CA PRO A 733 -5.68 12.15 74.94
C PRO A 733 -5.75 13.69 74.67
N GLY A 734 -6.10 14.09 73.44
CA GLY A 734 -6.43 15.47 73.08
C GLY A 734 -7.10 15.60 71.71
N GLU A 735 -8.42 15.61 71.75
CA GLU A 735 -9.42 15.55 70.67
C GLU A 735 -9.62 16.89 69.94
N VAL A 736 -9.58 16.92 68.59
CA VAL A 736 -10.46 17.78 67.76
C VAL A 736 -10.69 17.17 66.35
N ALA A 737 -11.92 16.69 66.14
CA ALA A 737 -12.75 16.52 64.93
C ALA A 737 -12.16 16.56 63.49
N PHE A 738 -12.52 15.60 62.64
CA PHE A 738 -13.80 15.57 61.89
C PHE A 738 -14.07 14.16 61.30
N GLY A 739 -15.31 13.70 61.48
CA GLY A 739 -15.75 12.33 61.25
C GLY A 739 -16.15 11.99 59.80
N LEU A 740 -16.06 10.69 59.53
CA LEU A 740 -16.78 10.01 58.45
C LEU A 740 -18.29 10.08 58.73
N GLY A 741 -19.04 10.57 57.76
CA GLY A 741 -20.50 10.62 57.79
C GLY A 741 -21.06 10.37 56.39
N TYR A 742 -21.77 9.25 56.27
CA TYR A 742 -22.59 8.81 55.16
C TYR A 742 -23.50 9.91 54.60
N CYS A 743 -23.82 9.84 53.31
CA CYS A 743 -25.09 10.37 52.80
C CYS A 743 -25.79 9.36 51.90
N ALA A 744 -27.04 9.10 52.27
CA ALA A 744 -28.00 8.18 51.71
C ALA A 744 -28.71 8.72 50.46
N VAL A 745 -29.38 7.81 49.76
CA VAL A 745 -30.35 8.05 48.70
C VAL A 745 -31.63 8.67 49.29
N GLY A 746 -32.20 9.66 48.61
CA GLY A 746 -33.53 10.20 48.88
C GLY A 746 -34.14 10.89 47.66
N LEU A 747 -35.06 10.21 46.98
CA LEU A 747 -36.05 10.78 46.07
C LEU A 747 -37.09 11.57 46.88
N THR A 748 -37.51 12.77 46.43
CA THR A 748 -38.91 13.11 46.01
C THR A 748 -39.25 14.62 46.04
N LEU A 749 -39.85 15.05 44.91
CA LEU A 749 -41.01 15.94 44.70
C LEU A 749 -40.99 17.47 44.93
N LYS A 750 -41.16 18.16 43.77
CA LYS A 750 -42.06 19.28 43.40
C LYS A 750 -41.77 20.72 43.84
N PRO A 751 -42.33 21.73 43.13
CA PRO A 751 -42.85 21.76 41.75
C PRO A 751 -41.89 22.41 40.75
#